data_AF-A0AB34T8J7-F1
#
_entry.id   AF-A0AB34T8J7-F1
#
_cell.length_a   1.000
_cell.length_b   1.000
_cell.length_c   1.000
_cell.angle_alpha   90.00
_cell.angle_beta   90.00
_cell.angle_gamma   90.00
#
_symmetry.space_group_name_H-M   'P 1'
#
loop_
_entity.id
_entity.type
_entity.pdbx_description
1 polymer ?
#
loop_
_entity_poly.entity_id
_entity_poly.type
_entity_poly.pdbx_seq_one_letter_code
_entity_poly.pdbx_strand_id
1 'polypeptide(L)'
;MQDMGAWQFERRKGMPRSVQIVYDRIQDITDTGEEGDFTDFDCREIRIPVRAGDGKRYFAAGYAEALWEFRHRRLVLERLPGDRGTVLFRRDIDEMNGEPLDTWHAIGSIADEYNVPRTERSQAFETLFQRECRRLTTDEGVPLRVVHGIKFTDRAYWVDDDGRGRQNIILTDDPADPILRMPFELDMGQEFNPHLADTADGFITWLCADDASRNNMRLLAASPFLQKYKHLSFVLAGDGGNGKGVFFGAFSKHNDQTARLSCTIDAEKLAGGSRLSGTSLEQEPAKLIGKLWAFDEDASGLDQHQTDRLKRISTGDRIDSRTLGRDVVSFNPRATLCIATNLDFVTNMDRSMRRRFAFVRLVDGRKPDEQKMVNFRIFCATSGAAGFIMASCRYWLEHPDGIVRDVQLNRAEHMSDAEEWVVAEILQHGFAVNTQNPFLRGNDTHAVSRLKEKLGLESVRRSDKWVLKVANTAQARTRFEPFAEWVKTRFEEDGNTTPPEPLDPQPSSLNPDEYGFHCDYTPARPDKVAVNWKRTVEDPNVDTSRPPEDARAWACVPADGYAVLDFDMAAHEGEPSGWARMCTDLGDYGSLAFPRTYLTRTPSGGVHAYYRLPQGVVLKNAAHPQGMPIDIRTERKGYVIAPGSVTDAGRYTVADDAKVCELSGPMVAWLTAHGYVDTPEPVPAAVSPAPQDSALPVGPDGVIAGVDPVTGEILTPFTRGYSDNPLSANRGEAIRLNPPVQSPGMTHQPVLEWSYGLLQRAREQAWTQPEVDALVQRILDNVRPGHDPQDTSLIVRGALDKAGLSTTIPLPRR
;
A
#
# COMPACT_ATOMS: atom_id res chain seq x y z
N MET A 1 -19.55 -28.62 36.52
CA MET A 1 -18.79 -27.38 36.77
C MET A 1 -18.24 -27.30 38.18
N GLN A 2 -17.00 -26.86 38.36
CA GLN A 2 -16.50 -26.53 39.70
C GLN A 2 -17.25 -25.29 40.20
N ASP A 3 -17.74 -25.34 41.44
CA ASP A 3 -18.36 -24.18 42.07
C ASP A 3 -17.30 -23.14 42.43
N MET A 4 -17.23 -22.09 41.62
CA MET A 4 -16.29 -21.00 41.82
C MET A 4 -16.67 -20.13 43.03
N GLY A 5 -17.93 -20.13 43.48
CA GLY A 5 -18.36 -19.46 44.71
C GLY A 5 -17.84 -20.13 45.98
N ALA A 6 -17.57 -21.43 45.93
CA ALA A 6 -17.01 -22.21 47.04
C ALA A 6 -15.49 -22.43 46.92
N TRP A 7 -14.80 -21.74 46.00
CA TRP A 7 -13.37 -21.96 45.74
C TRP A 7 -12.49 -21.64 46.96
N GLN A 8 -11.59 -22.55 47.29
CA GLN A 8 -10.64 -22.39 48.40
C GLN A 8 -9.20 -22.37 47.90
N PHE A 9 -8.48 -21.29 48.22
CA PHE A 9 -7.07 -21.11 47.89
C PHE A 9 -6.16 -21.87 48.87
N GLU A 10 -5.18 -22.62 48.36
CA GLU A 10 -4.26 -23.34 49.24
C GLU A 10 -3.31 -22.38 49.98
N ARG A 11 -3.29 -22.43 51.31
CA ARG A 11 -2.35 -21.65 52.12
C ARG A 11 -0.94 -22.25 52.05
N ARG A 12 0.02 -21.48 51.52
CA ARG A 12 1.46 -21.84 51.56
C ARG A 12 2.31 -20.65 52.03
N LYS A 13 3.53 -20.95 52.50
CA LYS A 13 4.51 -19.94 52.92
C LYS A 13 4.83 -19.03 51.73
N GLY A 14 4.68 -17.72 51.92
CA GLY A 14 4.91 -16.70 50.87
C GLY A 14 3.67 -16.29 50.06
N MET A 15 2.53 -16.96 50.21
CA MET A 15 1.28 -16.59 49.52
C MET A 15 0.59 -15.39 50.19
N PRO A 16 -0.13 -14.53 49.42
CA PRO A 16 -0.83 -13.39 50.00
C PRO A 16 -1.98 -13.86 50.91
N ARG A 17 -1.93 -13.49 52.20
CA ARG A 17 -2.78 -14.07 53.25
C ARG A 17 -4.26 -13.71 53.16
N SER A 18 -4.58 -12.59 52.49
CA SER A 18 -5.93 -12.01 52.47
C SER A 18 -6.70 -12.33 51.19
N VAL A 19 -6.14 -13.15 50.28
CA VAL A 19 -6.77 -13.49 48.99
C VAL A 19 -8.15 -14.11 49.20
N GLN A 20 -8.27 -15.10 50.08
CA GLN A 20 -9.56 -15.75 50.35
C GLN A 20 -10.61 -14.73 50.84
N ILE A 21 -10.22 -13.82 51.73
CA ILE A 21 -11.12 -12.79 52.27
C ILE A 21 -11.66 -11.90 51.15
N VAL A 22 -10.78 -11.47 50.23
CA VAL A 22 -11.20 -10.61 49.11
C VAL A 22 -12.04 -11.39 48.12
N TYR A 23 -11.64 -12.61 47.76
CA TYR A 23 -12.38 -13.47 46.82
C TYR A 23 -13.80 -13.79 47.28
N ASP A 24 -14.00 -14.04 48.58
CA ASP A 24 -15.31 -14.36 49.14
C ASP A 24 -16.22 -13.13 49.26
N ARG A 25 -15.63 -11.93 49.37
CA ARG A 25 -16.35 -10.68 49.73
C ARG A 25 -16.41 -9.65 48.61
N ILE A 26 -15.73 -9.87 47.49
CA ILE A 26 -15.89 -9.04 46.29
C ILE A 26 -17.30 -9.24 45.73
N GLN A 27 -17.98 -8.14 45.42
CA GLN A 27 -19.42 -8.11 45.16
C GLN A 27 -19.74 -7.29 43.92
N ASP A 28 -20.66 -7.82 43.12
CA ASP A 28 -21.42 -7.05 42.15
C ASP A 28 -22.44 -6.18 42.91
N ILE A 29 -22.36 -4.87 42.69
CA ILE A 29 -23.20 -3.86 43.31
C ILE A 29 -24.03 -3.08 42.28
N THR A 30 -24.15 -3.58 41.05
CA THR A 30 -24.84 -2.89 39.94
C THR A 30 -26.26 -2.46 40.32
N ASP A 31 -27.01 -3.34 40.97
CA ASP A 31 -28.39 -3.06 41.42
C ASP A 31 -28.49 -2.00 42.52
N THR A 32 -27.38 -1.58 43.13
CA THR A 32 -27.39 -0.56 44.20
C THR A 32 -27.39 0.87 43.66
N GLY A 33 -26.98 1.07 42.40
CA GLY A 33 -26.75 2.39 41.80
C GLY A 33 -25.54 3.13 42.38
N GLU A 34 -24.74 2.51 43.25
CA GLU A 34 -23.45 3.05 43.70
C GLU A 34 -22.35 2.79 42.66
N GLU A 35 -21.33 3.66 42.61
CA GLU A 35 -20.14 3.47 41.77
C GLU A 35 -19.23 2.36 42.34
N GLY A 36 -18.80 1.44 41.48
CA GLY A 36 -17.87 0.37 41.79
C GLY A 36 -16.43 0.85 41.99
N ASP A 37 -15.56 -0.04 42.46
CA ASP A 37 -14.11 0.16 42.41
C ASP A 37 -13.56 -0.10 40.99
N PHE A 38 -14.24 -0.94 40.21
CA PHE A 38 -14.03 -1.17 38.77
C PHE A 38 -15.31 -1.74 38.15
N THR A 39 -15.46 -1.57 36.83
CA THR A 39 -16.53 -2.18 36.04
C THR A 39 -16.00 -3.47 35.41
N ASP A 40 -16.72 -4.58 35.56
CA ASP A 40 -16.33 -5.85 34.94
C ASP A 40 -16.75 -5.96 33.47
N PHE A 41 -16.43 -7.10 32.86
CA PHE A 41 -16.72 -7.37 31.46
C PHE A 41 -18.19 -7.57 31.10
N ASP A 42 -19.10 -7.74 32.07
CA ASP A 42 -20.53 -7.80 31.81
C ASP A 42 -21.19 -6.44 32.13
N CYS A 43 -20.40 -5.36 32.13
CA CYS A 43 -20.79 -4.01 32.55
C CYS A 43 -21.34 -3.94 33.98
N ARG A 44 -20.86 -4.83 34.88
CA ARG A 44 -21.27 -4.81 36.29
C ARG A 44 -20.33 -3.94 37.11
N GLU A 45 -20.90 -3.16 38.02
CA GLU A 45 -20.15 -2.36 38.97
C GLU A 45 -19.67 -3.24 40.13
N ILE A 46 -18.36 -3.40 40.28
CA ILE A 46 -17.77 -4.32 41.26
C ILE A 46 -17.14 -3.56 42.41
N ARG A 47 -17.50 -3.93 43.64
CA ARG A 47 -16.93 -3.36 44.87
C ARG A 47 -15.92 -4.32 45.52
N ILE A 48 -14.73 -3.81 45.77
CA ILE A 48 -13.63 -4.49 46.44
C ILE A 48 -13.78 -4.31 47.96
N PRO A 49 -13.73 -5.39 48.75
CA PRO A 49 -13.82 -5.30 50.20
C PRO A 49 -12.60 -4.61 50.81
N VAL A 50 -12.84 -3.74 51.79
CA VAL A 50 -11.80 -3.06 52.58
C VAL A 50 -11.69 -3.62 54.00
N ARG A 51 -10.61 -3.28 54.71
CA ARG A 51 -10.41 -3.69 56.11
C ARG A 51 -11.31 -2.87 57.04
N ALA A 52 -12.00 -3.54 57.95
CA ALA A 52 -12.98 -2.95 58.87
C ALA A 52 -12.41 -1.97 59.92
N GLY A 53 -11.10 -1.72 59.92
CA GLY A 53 -10.44 -0.83 60.89
C GLY A 53 -9.92 0.47 60.27
N ASP A 54 -9.14 0.38 59.20
CA ASP A 54 -8.48 1.53 58.55
C ASP A 54 -9.11 1.91 57.20
N GLY A 55 -10.12 1.16 56.73
CA GLY A 55 -10.75 1.36 55.42
C GLY A 55 -9.80 1.09 54.24
N LYS A 56 -8.60 0.57 54.49
CA LYS A 56 -7.62 0.32 53.42
C LYS A 56 -7.92 -0.99 52.71
N ARG A 57 -7.62 -1.01 51.41
CA ARG A 57 -7.66 -2.24 50.59
C ARG A 57 -6.64 -3.26 51.12
N TYR A 58 -6.95 -4.54 50.94
CA TYR A 58 -6.06 -5.61 51.38
C TYR A 58 -4.78 -5.69 50.55
N PHE A 59 -4.89 -5.35 49.27
CA PHE A 59 -3.85 -5.27 48.24
C PHE A 59 -4.39 -4.41 47.07
N ALA A 60 -3.54 -4.10 46.08
CA ALA A 60 -3.88 -3.30 44.91
C ALA A 60 -5.15 -3.79 44.19
N ALA A 61 -5.97 -2.87 43.67
CA ALA A 61 -7.22 -3.18 43.00
C ALA A 61 -7.06 -4.12 41.80
N GLY A 62 -5.99 -3.97 41.01
CA GLY A 62 -5.73 -4.84 39.87
C GLY A 62 -5.61 -6.33 40.24
N TYR A 63 -5.10 -6.67 41.43
CA TYR A 63 -5.11 -8.06 41.89
C TYR A 63 -6.49 -8.55 42.30
N ALA A 64 -7.38 -7.66 42.76
CA ALA A 64 -8.77 -8.00 43.06
C ALA A 64 -9.58 -8.20 41.77
N GLU A 65 -9.35 -7.36 40.76
CA GLU A 65 -9.89 -7.53 39.40
C GLU A 65 -9.43 -8.88 38.81
N ALA A 66 -8.15 -9.22 38.88
CA ALA A 66 -7.66 -10.53 38.43
C ALA A 66 -8.31 -11.72 39.18
N LEU A 67 -8.64 -11.55 40.47
CA LEU A 67 -9.40 -12.56 41.23
C LEU A 67 -10.85 -12.67 40.76
N TRP A 68 -11.47 -11.54 40.40
CA TRP A 68 -12.80 -11.50 39.80
C TRP A 68 -12.81 -12.24 38.45
N GLU A 69 -11.81 -11.98 37.61
CA GLU A 69 -11.68 -12.65 36.32
C GLU A 69 -11.41 -14.16 36.44
N PHE A 70 -10.57 -14.55 37.39
CA PHE A 70 -10.38 -15.95 37.74
C PHE A 70 -11.68 -16.62 38.20
N ARG A 71 -12.48 -15.95 39.04
CA ARG A 71 -13.79 -16.45 39.52
C ARG A 71 -14.75 -16.73 38.35
N HIS A 72 -14.69 -15.92 37.30
CA HIS A 72 -15.50 -16.05 36.09
C HIS A 72 -14.86 -16.94 35.03
N ARG A 73 -13.75 -17.61 35.35
CA ARG A 73 -13.00 -18.50 34.43
C ARG A 73 -12.51 -17.78 33.17
N ARG A 74 -12.23 -16.48 33.28
CA ARG A 74 -11.71 -15.61 32.19
C ARG A 74 -10.20 -15.44 32.26
N LEU A 75 -9.56 -16.10 33.23
CA LEU A 75 -8.13 -16.22 33.37
C LEU A 75 -7.77 -17.71 33.47
N VAL A 76 -6.99 -18.21 32.52
CA VAL A 76 -6.66 -19.64 32.39
C VAL A 76 -5.21 -19.84 31.95
N LEU A 77 -4.72 -21.08 31.99
CA LEU A 77 -3.38 -21.42 31.50
C LEU A 77 -3.38 -21.85 30.05
N GLU A 78 -2.24 -21.66 29.39
CA GLU A 78 -1.94 -22.27 28.09
C GLU A 78 -1.96 -23.82 28.15
N ARG A 79 -2.35 -24.44 27.04
CA ARG A 79 -2.20 -25.88 26.83
C ARG A 79 -0.79 -26.19 26.33
N LEU A 80 -0.04 -26.97 27.11
CA LEU A 80 1.25 -27.56 26.68
C LEU A 80 1.31 -29.06 26.99
N PRO A 81 2.17 -29.83 26.31
CA PRO A 81 2.32 -31.26 26.54
C PRO A 81 2.63 -31.60 28.00
N GLY A 82 1.86 -32.55 28.54
CA GLY A 82 1.95 -32.97 29.94
C GLY A 82 1.41 -31.94 30.94
N ASP A 83 0.55 -31.02 30.49
CA ASP A 83 -0.03 -29.95 31.31
C ASP A 83 1.03 -29.07 32.01
N ARG A 84 2.12 -28.81 31.29
CA ARG A 84 3.28 -28.06 31.79
C ARG A 84 3.20 -26.55 31.55
N GLY A 85 2.07 -26.07 31.01
CA GLY A 85 1.81 -24.65 30.76
C GLY A 85 2.06 -23.76 31.97
N THR A 86 2.61 -22.56 31.72
CA THR A 86 2.85 -21.54 32.75
C THR A 86 2.39 -20.15 32.32
N VAL A 87 2.21 -19.91 31.02
CA VAL A 87 1.69 -18.65 30.52
C VAL A 87 0.20 -18.55 30.82
N LEU A 88 -0.19 -17.42 31.40
CA LEU A 88 -1.58 -17.08 31.67
C LEU A 88 -2.20 -16.41 30.45
N PHE A 89 -3.48 -16.68 30.24
CA PHE A 89 -4.30 -16.13 29.17
C PHE A 89 -5.52 -15.45 29.77
N ARG A 90 -5.82 -14.25 29.29
CA ARG A 90 -7.00 -13.48 29.64
C ARG A 90 -7.96 -13.48 28.44
N ARG A 91 -9.26 -13.61 28.72
CA ARG A 91 -10.31 -13.45 27.72
C ARG A 91 -10.41 -11.99 27.28
N ASP A 92 -10.56 -11.76 25.98
CA ASP A 92 -10.70 -10.43 25.42
C ASP A 92 -12.13 -9.87 25.58
N ILE A 93 -12.23 -8.54 25.48
CA ILE A 93 -13.49 -7.80 25.40
C ILE A 93 -13.48 -6.82 24.24
N ASP A 94 -14.68 -6.51 23.77
CA ASP A 94 -14.93 -5.32 22.97
C ASP A 94 -15.05 -4.11 23.90
N GLU A 95 -14.01 -3.27 23.93
CA GLU A 95 -13.96 -2.07 24.78
C GLU A 95 -15.05 -1.03 24.44
N MET A 96 -15.63 -1.06 23.24
CA MET A 96 -16.67 -0.11 22.84
C MET A 96 -18.08 -0.57 23.21
N ASN A 97 -18.34 -1.87 23.12
CA ASN A 97 -19.67 -2.44 23.38
C ASN A 97 -19.77 -3.14 24.75
N GLY A 98 -18.64 -3.39 25.42
CA GLY A 98 -18.60 -4.06 26.71
C GLY A 98 -18.96 -5.55 26.65
N GLU A 99 -18.84 -6.18 25.48
CA GLU A 99 -19.19 -7.59 25.26
C GLU A 99 -17.93 -8.48 25.32
N PRO A 100 -18.01 -9.68 25.93
CA PRO A 100 -16.91 -10.64 25.93
C PRO A 100 -16.67 -11.20 24.53
N LEU A 101 -15.42 -11.14 24.08
CA LEU A 101 -15.00 -11.80 22.85
C LEU A 101 -14.63 -13.26 23.15
N ASP A 102 -14.77 -14.11 22.14
CA ASP A 102 -14.32 -15.51 22.21
C ASP A 102 -12.82 -15.69 21.92
N THR A 103 -12.09 -14.58 21.86
CA THR A 103 -10.63 -14.57 21.71
C THR A 103 -9.92 -14.45 23.06
N TRP A 104 -8.68 -14.95 23.08
CA TRP A 104 -7.85 -14.99 24.26
C TRP A 104 -6.43 -14.54 23.92
N HIS A 105 -5.85 -13.69 24.76
CA HIS A 105 -4.46 -13.26 24.60
C HIS A 105 -3.59 -13.68 25.78
N ALA A 106 -2.33 -13.97 25.47
CA ALA A 106 -1.32 -14.27 26.48
C ALA A 106 -0.94 -12.99 27.23
N ILE A 107 -0.89 -13.06 28.55
CA ILE A 107 -0.46 -11.93 29.40
C ILE A 107 1.00 -12.10 29.82
N GLY A 108 1.76 -11.01 29.81
CA GLY A 108 3.17 -11.02 30.21
C GLY A 108 3.36 -11.15 31.72
N SER A 109 2.50 -10.47 32.49
CA SER A 109 2.39 -10.61 33.94
C SER A 109 1.02 -10.11 34.41
N ILE A 110 0.51 -10.65 35.52
CA ILE A 110 -0.74 -10.16 36.12
C ILE A 110 -0.63 -8.68 36.50
N ALA A 111 0.54 -8.26 36.99
CA ALA A 111 0.73 -6.89 37.44
C ALA A 111 0.66 -5.86 36.30
N ASP A 112 1.19 -6.21 35.13
CA ASP A 112 1.14 -5.32 33.96
C ASP A 112 -0.24 -5.30 33.33
N GLU A 113 -0.87 -6.46 33.20
CA GLU A 113 -2.20 -6.61 32.60
C GLU A 113 -3.27 -5.83 33.37
N TYR A 114 -3.30 -6.00 34.69
CA TYR A 114 -4.30 -5.38 35.56
C TYR A 114 -3.81 -4.06 36.18
N ASN A 115 -2.87 -3.37 35.53
CA ASN A 115 -2.38 -2.04 35.90
C ASN A 115 -1.99 -1.87 37.38
N VAL A 116 -1.32 -2.86 37.97
CA VAL A 116 -0.88 -2.83 39.38
C VAL A 116 0.30 -1.86 39.57
N PRO A 117 0.21 -0.89 40.51
CA PRO A 117 1.29 0.06 40.80
C PRO A 117 2.60 -0.63 41.17
N ARG A 118 3.74 -0.14 40.64
CA ARG A 118 5.08 -0.73 40.84
C ARG A 118 5.41 -1.00 42.32
N THR A 119 5.04 -0.08 43.20
CA THR A 119 5.26 -0.16 44.65
C THR A 119 4.48 -1.29 45.34
N GLU A 120 3.44 -1.81 44.70
CA GLU A 120 2.55 -2.84 45.23
C GLU A 120 2.70 -4.20 44.51
N ARG A 121 3.57 -4.27 43.49
CA ARG A 121 3.79 -5.51 42.72
C ARG A 121 4.40 -6.60 43.59
N SER A 122 3.88 -7.81 43.45
CA SER A 122 4.35 -8.98 44.18
C SER A 122 4.31 -10.25 43.31
N GLN A 123 5.47 -10.90 43.17
CA GLN A 123 5.61 -12.18 42.45
C GLN A 123 4.75 -13.30 43.05
N ALA A 124 4.34 -13.16 44.32
CA ALA A 124 3.49 -14.14 44.98
C ALA A 124 2.11 -14.27 44.31
N PHE A 125 1.58 -13.19 43.72
CA PHE A 125 0.32 -13.24 42.97
C PHE A 125 0.49 -13.97 41.63
N GLU A 126 1.60 -13.80 40.94
CA GLU A 126 1.88 -14.54 39.70
C GLU A 126 1.90 -16.06 39.95
N THR A 127 2.63 -16.47 40.99
CA THR A 127 2.70 -17.88 41.40
C THR A 127 1.35 -18.42 41.88
N LEU A 128 0.55 -17.57 42.55
CA LEU A 128 -0.80 -17.90 42.96
C LEU A 128 -1.67 -18.19 41.75
N PHE A 129 -1.82 -17.25 40.82
CA PHE A 129 -2.70 -17.42 39.65
C PHE A 129 -2.29 -18.60 38.78
N GLN A 130 -1.00 -18.80 38.52
CA GLN A 130 -0.52 -19.99 37.80
C GLN A 130 -0.93 -21.29 38.49
N ARG A 131 -0.81 -21.38 39.81
CA ARG A 131 -1.20 -22.58 40.56
C ARG A 131 -2.72 -22.80 40.55
N GLU A 132 -3.48 -21.75 40.78
CA GLU A 132 -4.94 -21.83 40.88
C GLU A 132 -5.59 -22.11 39.51
N CYS A 133 -5.10 -21.47 38.44
CA CYS A 133 -5.53 -21.77 37.07
C CYS A 133 -5.20 -23.23 36.69
N ARG A 134 -4.11 -23.80 37.21
CA ARG A 134 -3.78 -25.21 36.98
C ARG A 134 -4.83 -26.17 37.52
N ARG A 135 -5.55 -25.78 38.59
CA ARG A 135 -6.64 -26.55 39.22
C ARG A 135 -7.98 -26.41 38.49
N LEU A 136 -8.10 -25.49 37.52
CA LEU A 136 -9.34 -25.30 36.77
C LEU A 136 -9.60 -26.48 35.84
N THR A 137 -10.86 -26.93 35.80
CA THR A 137 -11.33 -28.01 34.94
C THR A 137 -12.61 -27.61 34.19
N THR A 138 -12.78 -28.19 33.00
CA THR A 138 -14.03 -28.19 32.24
C THR A 138 -15.12 -28.95 33.00
N ASP A 139 -16.36 -28.92 32.50
CA ASP A 139 -17.46 -29.68 33.11
C ASP A 139 -17.25 -31.19 33.12
N GLU A 140 -16.41 -31.69 32.23
CA GLU A 140 -16.08 -33.09 32.07
C GLU A 140 -14.87 -33.50 32.92
N GLY A 141 -14.33 -32.59 33.74
CA GLY A 141 -13.20 -32.86 34.63
C GLY A 141 -11.82 -32.82 33.95
N VAL A 142 -11.76 -32.38 32.69
CA VAL A 142 -10.50 -32.20 31.95
C VAL A 142 -9.87 -30.85 32.32
N PRO A 143 -8.53 -30.71 32.41
CA PRO A 143 -7.91 -29.41 32.68
C PRO A 143 -8.37 -28.32 31.70
N LEU A 144 -8.86 -27.19 32.22
CA LEU A 144 -9.29 -26.05 31.42
C LEU A 144 -8.08 -25.26 30.96
N ARG A 145 -7.80 -25.27 29.65
CA ARG A 145 -6.64 -24.61 29.04
C ARG A 145 -7.03 -23.89 27.77
N VAL A 146 -6.32 -22.82 27.44
CA VAL A 146 -6.40 -22.20 26.10
C VAL A 146 -5.55 -22.99 25.13
N VAL A 147 -6.16 -23.40 24.02
CA VAL A 147 -5.50 -24.08 22.91
C VAL A 147 -4.93 -23.03 21.95
N HIS A 148 -3.64 -23.16 21.65
CA HIS A 148 -3.00 -22.40 20.58
C HIS A 148 -3.44 -22.94 19.22
N GLY A 149 -4.51 -22.38 18.68
CA GLY A 149 -5.17 -22.87 17.48
C GLY A 149 -6.30 -21.98 17.01
N ILE A 150 -7.03 -22.48 16.01
CA ILE A 150 -8.19 -21.85 15.41
C ILE A 150 -9.38 -22.79 15.59
N LYS A 151 -10.47 -22.29 16.18
CA LYS A 151 -11.72 -23.03 16.31
C LYS A 151 -12.83 -22.41 15.48
N PHE A 152 -13.61 -23.27 14.86
CA PHE A 152 -14.92 -23.02 14.26
C PHE A 152 -15.96 -23.79 15.10
N THR A 153 -17.24 -23.49 14.96
CA THR A 153 -18.27 -24.15 15.77
C THR A 153 -18.39 -25.66 15.49
N ASP A 154 -17.98 -26.12 14.31
CA ASP A 154 -18.03 -27.52 13.87
C ASP A 154 -16.67 -28.23 13.89
N ARG A 155 -15.55 -27.50 14.02
CA ARG A 155 -14.20 -28.08 13.90
C ARG A 155 -13.11 -27.21 14.50
N ALA A 156 -11.93 -27.77 14.74
CA ALA A 156 -10.77 -27.00 15.19
C ALA A 156 -9.46 -27.45 14.54
N TYR A 157 -8.51 -26.52 14.46
CA TYR A 157 -7.17 -26.70 13.92
C TYR A 157 -6.12 -26.22 14.93
N TRP A 158 -5.11 -27.02 15.21
CA TRP A 158 -4.00 -26.62 16.08
C TRP A 158 -2.73 -27.42 15.79
N VAL A 159 -1.60 -26.98 16.34
CA VAL A 159 -0.37 -27.77 16.36
C VAL A 159 -0.27 -28.50 17.69
N ASP A 160 -0.22 -29.84 17.66
CA ASP A 160 0.05 -30.66 18.83
C ASP A 160 1.50 -31.12 18.84
N ASP A 161 2.10 -31.14 20.03
CA ASP A 161 3.46 -31.65 20.27
C ASP A 161 3.36 -32.94 21.08
N ASP A 162 3.96 -34.03 20.58
CA ASP A 162 3.92 -35.35 21.22
C ASP A 162 4.74 -35.43 22.53
N GLY A 163 5.34 -34.32 22.95
CA GLY A 163 6.22 -34.21 24.11
C GLY A 163 7.62 -34.75 23.86
N ARG A 164 7.90 -35.28 22.66
CA ARG A 164 9.21 -35.74 22.18
C ARG A 164 9.78 -34.79 21.11
N GLY A 165 9.14 -33.64 20.92
CA GLY A 165 9.55 -32.60 19.99
C GLY A 165 9.05 -32.82 18.56
N ARG A 166 8.16 -33.80 18.33
CA ARG A 166 7.47 -33.93 17.04
C ARG A 166 6.17 -33.17 17.10
N GLN A 167 5.95 -32.32 16.11
CA GLN A 167 4.78 -31.47 16.02
C GLN A 167 3.97 -31.79 14.77
N ASN A 168 2.67 -31.94 14.95
CA ASN A 168 1.73 -32.24 13.88
C ASN A 168 0.56 -31.26 13.92
N ILE A 169 0.12 -30.84 12.74
CA ILE A 169 -1.12 -30.09 12.60
C ILE A 169 -2.27 -31.09 12.75
N ILE A 170 -3.18 -30.81 13.67
CA ILE A 170 -4.36 -31.61 13.93
C ILE A 170 -5.58 -30.85 13.43
N LEU A 171 -6.47 -31.59 12.79
CA LEU A 171 -7.87 -31.22 12.53
C LEU A 171 -8.74 -32.17 13.34
N THR A 172 -9.72 -31.62 14.05
CA THR A 172 -10.87 -32.39 14.54
C THR A 172 -12.14 -31.77 14.01
N ASP A 173 -13.02 -32.61 13.46
CA ASP A 173 -14.40 -32.29 13.06
C ASP A 173 -15.41 -33.21 13.77
N ASP A 174 -14.95 -33.96 14.78
CA ASP A 174 -15.81 -34.77 15.64
C ASP A 174 -16.43 -33.89 16.73
N PRO A 175 -17.76 -33.65 16.71
CA PRO A 175 -18.43 -32.83 17.72
C PRO A 175 -18.36 -33.45 19.14
N ALA A 176 -18.00 -34.74 19.26
CA ALA A 176 -17.78 -35.39 20.54
C ALA A 176 -16.39 -35.10 21.13
N ASP A 177 -15.43 -34.61 20.34
CA ASP A 177 -14.07 -34.33 20.78
C ASP A 177 -14.08 -33.26 21.90
N PRO A 178 -13.61 -33.59 23.12
CA PRO A 178 -13.57 -32.64 24.24
C PRO A 178 -12.78 -31.37 23.96
N ILE A 179 -11.85 -31.38 22.99
CA ILE A 179 -11.08 -30.19 22.63
C ILE A 179 -11.98 -29.04 22.16
N LEU A 180 -13.11 -29.32 21.50
CA LEU A 180 -14.03 -28.28 21.01
C LEU A 180 -14.71 -27.50 22.15
N ARG A 181 -14.76 -28.09 23.36
CA ARG A 181 -15.23 -27.43 24.59
C ARG A 181 -14.16 -26.55 25.24
N MET A 182 -12.91 -26.61 24.78
CA MET A 182 -11.83 -25.76 25.28
C MET A 182 -11.88 -24.37 24.63
N PRO A 183 -11.41 -23.33 25.34
CA PRO A 183 -11.13 -22.04 24.72
C PRO A 183 -9.96 -22.16 23.75
N PHE A 184 -10.06 -21.45 22.62
CA PHE A 184 -8.97 -21.29 21.65
C PHE A 184 -8.55 -19.83 21.62
N GLU A 185 -7.31 -19.56 21.24
CA GLU A 185 -6.85 -18.17 21.07
C GLU A 185 -7.67 -17.42 20.01
N LEU A 186 -8.01 -18.11 18.93
CA LEU A 186 -8.99 -17.66 17.96
C LEU A 186 -10.15 -18.66 17.88
N ASP A 187 -11.33 -18.19 18.26
CA ASP A 187 -12.60 -18.83 17.98
C ASP A 187 -13.34 -17.94 16.96
N MET A 188 -13.73 -18.51 15.82
CA MET A 188 -14.37 -17.79 14.73
C MET A 188 -15.88 -17.60 14.93
N GLY A 189 -16.47 -18.24 15.95
CA GLY A 189 -17.91 -18.15 16.26
C GLY A 189 -18.87 -18.61 15.16
N GLN A 190 -18.35 -19.31 14.14
CA GLN A 190 -19.13 -19.77 12.98
C GLN A 190 -18.61 -21.13 12.48
N GLU A 191 -19.43 -21.81 11.67
CA GLU A 191 -19.05 -23.06 11.02
C GLU A 191 -18.03 -22.82 9.91
N PHE A 192 -17.19 -23.81 9.65
CA PHE A 192 -16.31 -23.80 8.49
C PHE A 192 -17.13 -23.86 7.21
N ASN A 193 -17.01 -22.83 6.36
CA ASN A 193 -17.69 -22.78 5.07
C ASN A 193 -16.70 -23.07 3.92
N PRO A 194 -16.78 -24.26 3.28
CA PRO A 194 -15.95 -24.62 2.12
C PRO A 194 -15.98 -23.59 1.00
N HIS A 195 -17.15 -23.05 0.71
CA HIS A 195 -17.30 -22.11 -0.39
C HIS A 195 -16.64 -20.77 -0.07
N LEU A 196 -16.78 -20.28 1.17
CA LEU A 196 -16.09 -19.06 1.60
C LEU A 196 -14.56 -19.21 1.50
N ALA A 197 -14.05 -20.39 1.83
CA ALA A 197 -12.64 -20.74 1.65
C ALA A 197 -12.23 -20.74 0.17
N ASP A 198 -13.01 -21.37 -0.70
CA ASP A 198 -12.71 -21.45 -2.14
C ASP A 198 -12.76 -20.07 -2.82
N THR A 199 -13.70 -19.22 -2.43
CA THR A 199 -13.80 -17.83 -2.92
C THR A 199 -12.64 -16.97 -2.46
N ALA A 200 -12.25 -17.08 -1.18
CA ALA A 200 -11.04 -16.42 -0.66
C ALA A 200 -9.79 -16.88 -1.42
N ASP A 201 -9.67 -18.16 -1.71
CA ASP A 201 -8.56 -18.72 -2.48
C ASP A 201 -8.55 -18.24 -3.95
N GLY A 202 -9.74 -18.07 -4.53
CA GLY A 202 -9.92 -17.44 -5.84
C GLY A 202 -9.44 -15.98 -5.85
N PHE A 203 -9.71 -15.22 -4.78
CA PHE A 203 -9.17 -13.87 -4.61
C PHE A 203 -7.66 -13.87 -4.39
N ILE A 204 -7.10 -14.80 -3.60
CA ILE A 204 -5.64 -14.94 -3.43
C ILE A 204 -4.98 -15.23 -4.79
N THR A 205 -5.53 -16.16 -5.57
CA THR A 205 -5.06 -16.49 -6.92
C THR A 205 -5.11 -15.29 -7.83
N TRP A 206 -6.20 -14.51 -7.76
CA TRP A 206 -6.32 -13.31 -8.56
C TRP A 206 -5.34 -12.22 -8.11
N LEU A 207 -5.13 -12.01 -6.81
CA LEU A 207 -4.25 -10.96 -6.27
C LEU A 207 -2.76 -11.19 -6.63
N CYS A 208 -2.31 -12.43 -6.63
CA CYS A 208 -0.90 -12.78 -6.79
C CYS A 208 -0.46 -12.82 -8.26
N ALA A 209 0.76 -12.34 -8.53
CA ALA A 209 1.33 -12.31 -9.88
C ALA A 209 1.80 -13.69 -10.38
N ASP A 210 2.12 -14.60 -9.47
CA ASP A 210 2.68 -15.91 -9.79
C ASP A 210 2.27 -16.99 -8.76
N ASP A 211 2.49 -18.26 -9.12
CA ASP A 211 2.14 -19.41 -8.29
C ASP A 211 2.93 -19.50 -6.98
N ALA A 212 4.18 -19.03 -6.94
CA ALA A 212 4.99 -19.02 -5.74
C ALA A 212 4.48 -17.96 -4.73
N SER A 213 4.10 -16.79 -5.24
CA SER A 213 3.41 -15.73 -4.50
C SER A 213 2.07 -16.22 -3.95
N ARG A 214 1.28 -16.93 -4.76
CA ARG A 214 0.02 -17.55 -4.32
C ARG A 214 0.23 -18.55 -3.18
N ASN A 215 1.23 -19.42 -3.31
CA ASN A 215 1.57 -20.40 -2.28
C ASN A 215 1.97 -19.73 -0.97
N ASN A 216 2.79 -18.68 -1.05
CA ASN A 216 3.20 -17.91 0.12
C ASN A 216 1.99 -17.19 0.76
N MET A 217 1.13 -16.56 -0.05
CA MET A 217 -0.06 -15.86 0.43
C MET A 217 -1.06 -16.79 1.15
N ARG A 218 -1.22 -18.04 0.68
CA ARG A 218 -2.07 -19.06 1.33
C ARG A 218 -1.58 -19.48 2.71
N LEU A 219 -0.28 -19.36 3.00
CA LEU A 219 0.25 -19.66 4.34
C LEU A 219 -0.11 -18.59 5.37
N LEU A 220 -0.33 -17.34 4.94
CA LEU A 220 -0.33 -16.15 5.79
C LEU A 220 -1.42 -16.15 6.86
N ALA A 221 -2.69 -16.37 6.50
CA ALA A 221 -3.80 -16.09 7.40
C ALA A 221 -3.80 -16.96 8.68
N ALA A 222 -3.53 -18.27 8.54
CA ALA A 222 -3.47 -19.20 9.67
C ALA A 222 -2.05 -19.41 10.22
N SER A 223 -1.03 -18.72 9.69
CA SER A 223 0.35 -18.88 10.13
C SER A 223 0.56 -18.65 11.63
N PRO A 224 -0.11 -17.72 12.32
CA PRO A 224 0.15 -17.52 13.75
C PRO A 224 -0.12 -18.77 14.61
N PHE A 225 -0.91 -19.72 14.10
CA PHE A 225 -1.37 -20.89 14.85
C PHE A 225 -0.83 -22.22 14.30
N LEU A 226 -0.70 -22.33 12.98
CA LEU A 226 -0.44 -23.61 12.30
C LEU A 226 1.03 -23.81 11.90
N GLN A 227 1.86 -22.79 12.09
CA GLN A 227 3.31 -22.94 12.00
C GLN A 227 3.80 -23.84 13.14
N LYS A 228 4.45 -24.97 12.81
CA LYS A 228 5.15 -25.81 13.81
C LYS A 228 6.13 -24.98 14.65
N TYR A 229 6.95 -24.17 13.98
CA TYR A 229 7.86 -23.23 14.64
C TYR A 229 7.56 -21.81 14.19
N LYS A 230 7.49 -20.85 15.11
CA LYS A 230 7.33 -19.44 14.76
C LYS A 230 8.59 -18.94 14.05
N HIS A 231 8.49 -18.66 12.75
CA HIS A 231 9.63 -18.16 11.99
C HIS A 231 9.25 -17.39 10.71
N LEU A 232 7.97 -17.40 10.31
CA LEU A 232 7.52 -16.75 9.09
C LEU A 232 7.17 -15.27 9.29
N SER A 233 7.52 -14.47 8.32
CA SER A 233 7.13 -13.07 8.12
C SER A 233 6.83 -12.85 6.65
N PHE A 234 5.78 -12.11 6.34
CA PHE A 234 5.27 -11.95 4.98
C PHE A 234 5.59 -10.56 4.47
N VAL A 235 6.02 -10.47 3.22
CA VAL A 235 6.29 -9.20 2.54
C VAL A 235 5.52 -9.17 1.23
N LEU A 236 4.52 -8.31 1.16
CA LEU A 236 3.65 -8.12 0.01
C LEU A 236 4.13 -6.91 -0.79
N ALA A 237 4.61 -7.15 -2.01
CA ALA A 237 5.08 -6.10 -2.89
C ALA A 237 4.15 -5.88 -4.09
N GLY A 238 4.00 -4.62 -4.47
CA GLY A 238 3.40 -4.19 -5.73
C GLY A 238 2.99 -2.73 -5.70
N ASP A 239 2.39 -2.24 -6.76
CA ASP A 239 1.94 -0.86 -6.88
C ASP A 239 0.82 -0.47 -5.89
N GLY A 240 0.64 0.84 -5.74
CA GLY A 240 -0.48 1.41 -4.99
C GLY A 240 -1.83 1.01 -5.61
N GLY A 241 -2.80 0.65 -4.78
CA GLY A 241 -4.14 0.27 -5.25
C GLY A 241 -4.34 -1.22 -5.55
N ASN A 242 -3.30 -2.07 -5.46
CA ASN A 242 -3.40 -3.51 -5.77
C ASN A 242 -4.13 -4.37 -4.71
N GLY A 243 -4.79 -3.76 -3.73
CA GLY A 243 -5.57 -4.46 -2.70
C GLY A 243 -4.82 -4.86 -1.43
N LYS A 244 -3.55 -4.48 -1.25
CA LYS A 244 -2.76 -4.74 -0.01
C LYS A 244 -3.49 -4.30 1.26
N GLY A 245 -3.85 -3.02 1.32
CA GLY A 245 -4.59 -2.46 2.47
C GLY A 245 -6.01 -3.00 2.61
N VAL A 246 -6.65 -3.44 1.52
CA VAL A 246 -7.97 -4.11 1.58
C VAL A 246 -7.83 -5.49 2.21
N PHE A 247 -6.78 -6.24 1.86
CA PHE A 247 -6.49 -7.54 2.47
C PHE A 247 -6.16 -7.42 3.96
N PHE A 248 -5.28 -6.49 4.35
CA PHE A 248 -4.99 -6.25 5.77
C PHE A 248 -6.23 -5.73 6.54
N GLY A 249 -7.03 -4.88 5.90
CA GLY A 249 -8.30 -4.40 6.43
C GLY A 249 -9.29 -5.52 6.75
N ALA A 250 -9.24 -6.66 6.05
CA ALA A 250 -10.07 -7.83 6.34
C ALA A 250 -9.83 -8.36 7.77
N PHE A 251 -8.58 -8.25 8.28
CA PHE A 251 -8.23 -8.66 9.63
C PHE A 251 -8.49 -7.56 10.66
N SER A 252 -8.22 -6.29 10.30
CA SER A 252 -8.17 -5.19 11.27
C SER A 252 -9.45 -4.34 11.38
N LYS A 253 -10.37 -4.39 10.42
CA LYS A 253 -11.52 -3.45 10.34
C LYS A 253 -12.90 -4.08 10.35
N HIS A 254 -13.03 -5.36 10.00
CA HIS A 254 -14.33 -5.94 9.63
C HIS A 254 -14.77 -7.13 10.49
N ASN A 255 -13.91 -7.64 11.37
CA ASN A 255 -14.25 -8.71 12.30
C ASN A 255 -13.56 -8.45 13.65
N ASP A 256 -14.34 -8.33 14.72
CA ASP A 256 -13.85 -7.96 16.04
C ASP A 256 -12.86 -8.97 16.62
N GLN A 257 -13.06 -10.28 16.36
CA GLN A 257 -12.18 -11.35 16.81
C GLN A 257 -10.77 -11.19 16.21
N THR A 258 -10.69 -11.01 14.89
CA THR A 258 -9.38 -10.83 14.23
C THR A 258 -8.79 -9.44 14.47
N ALA A 259 -9.63 -8.41 14.57
CA ALA A 259 -9.19 -7.04 14.80
C ALA A 259 -8.53 -6.90 16.18
N ARG A 260 -9.12 -7.54 17.21
CA ARG A 260 -8.56 -7.55 18.57
C ARG A 260 -7.17 -8.18 18.65
N LEU A 261 -6.92 -9.17 17.81
CA LEU A 261 -5.64 -9.89 17.71
C LEU A 261 -4.68 -9.25 16.69
N SER A 262 -5.10 -8.19 16.01
CA SER A 262 -4.31 -7.46 15.02
C SER A 262 -3.79 -6.14 15.58
N CYS A 263 -2.67 -5.67 15.03
CA CYS A 263 -2.18 -4.30 15.23
C CYS A 263 -1.51 -3.75 13.97
N THR A 264 -1.48 -2.42 13.85
CA THR A 264 -0.69 -1.72 12.85
C THR A 264 0.65 -1.32 13.46
N ILE A 265 1.74 -1.64 12.76
CA ILE A 265 3.11 -1.35 13.15
C ILE A 265 3.82 -0.55 12.06
N ASP A 266 4.92 0.08 12.45
CA ASP A 266 5.90 0.68 11.55
C ASP A 266 7.19 -0.17 11.63
N ALA A 267 7.49 -0.91 10.55
CA ALA A 267 8.61 -1.83 10.50
C ALA A 267 9.96 -1.11 10.62
N GLU A 268 10.08 0.14 10.15
CA GLU A 268 11.29 0.94 10.27
C GLU A 268 11.57 1.32 11.74
N LYS A 269 10.53 1.76 12.47
CA LYS A 269 10.61 2.04 13.91
C LYS A 269 10.91 0.76 14.69
N LEU A 270 10.25 -0.34 14.35
CA LEU A 270 10.42 -1.62 15.01
C LEU A 270 11.84 -2.18 14.79
N ALA A 271 12.41 -1.94 13.62
CA ALA A 271 13.77 -2.33 13.25
C ALA A 271 14.86 -1.41 13.84
N GLY A 272 14.51 -0.22 14.33
CA GLY A 272 15.46 0.70 14.97
C GLY A 272 16.12 1.70 14.01
N GLY A 273 15.38 2.25 13.05
CA GLY A 273 15.89 3.25 12.10
C GLY A 273 16.61 4.43 12.77
N SER A 274 17.81 4.78 12.25
CA SER A 274 18.74 5.72 12.90
C SER A 274 18.30 7.19 12.91
N ARG A 275 17.21 7.53 12.23
CA ARG A 275 16.72 8.92 12.04
C ARG A 275 15.55 9.28 12.97
N LEU A 276 15.08 8.36 13.80
CA LEU A 276 13.86 8.50 14.60
C LEU A 276 14.17 8.81 16.07
N SER A 277 13.25 9.51 16.75
CA SER A 277 13.41 9.86 18.17
C SER A 277 13.40 8.62 19.06
N GLY A 278 14.28 8.59 20.08
CA GLY A 278 14.43 7.43 20.97
C GLY A 278 13.14 6.99 21.68
N THR A 279 12.24 7.92 21.98
CA THR A 279 10.95 7.62 22.63
C THR A 279 9.97 6.87 21.73
N SER A 280 9.97 7.15 20.42
CA SER A 280 9.08 6.46 19.47
C SER A 280 9.56 5.04 19.19
N LEU A 281 10.88 4.85 19.11
CA LEU A 281 11.53 3.55 18.90
C LEU A 281 11.33 2.58 20.07
N GLU A 282 11.24 3.12 21.30
CA GLU A 282 11.05 2.32 22.51
C GLU A 282 9.61 1.82 22.68
N GLN A 283 8.63 2.48 22.06
CA GLN A 283 7.20 2.20 22.20
C GLN A 283 6.63 1.27 21.13
N GLU A 284 7.18 1.29 19.91
CA GLU A 284 6.66 0.49 18.79
C GLU A 284 6.53 -1.01 19.11
N PRO A 285 7.50 -1.65 19.79
CA PRO A 285 7.36 -3.06 20.18
C PRO A 285 6.17 -3.33 21.10
N ALA A 286 5.77 -2.41 21.98
CA ALA A 286 4.65 -2.63 22.92
C ALA A 286 3.34 -2.97 22.21
N LYS A 287 3.15 -2.52 20.96
CA LYS A 287 1.98 -2.84 20.14
C LYS A 287 1.84 -4.33 19.82
N LEU A 288 2.91 -5.12 19.95
CA LEU A 288 2.91 -6.56 19.68
C LEU A 288 2.41 -7.39 20.86
N ILE A 289 2.25 -6.79 22.04
CA ILE A 289 1.80 -7.48 23.26
C ILE A 289 0.37 -7.99 23.02
N GLY A 290 0.17 -9.30 23.17
CA GLY A 290 -1.12 -9.95 23.00
C GLY A 290 -1.64 -9.99 21.55
N LYS A 291 -0.81 -9.69 20.54
CA LYS A 291 -1.20 -9.68 19.12
C LYS A 291 -0.66 -10.89 18.35
N LEU A 292 -1.41 -11.32 17.34
CA LEU A 292 -1.11 -12.46 16.47
C LEU A 292 -0.87 -12.05 15.01
N TRP A 293 -1.40 -10.91 14.57
CA TRP A 293 -1.04 -10.29 13.30
C TRP A 293 -0.53 -8.87 13.53
N ALA A 294 0.57 -8.52 12.89
CA ALA A 294 1.12 -7.17 12.90
C ALA A 294 1.34 -6.70 11.46
N PHE A 295 0.61 -5.66 11.06
CA PHE A 295 0.60 -5.15 9.70
C PHE A 295 1.36 -3.83 9.60
N ASP A 296 2.30 -3.76 8.67
CA ASP A 296 2.82 -2.49 8.17
C ASP A 296 2.21 -2.27 6.78
N GLU A 297 1.31 -1.29 6.65
CA GLU A 297 0.56 -1.06 5.41
C GLU A 297 1.34 -0.22 4.39
N ASP A 298 2.43 0.44 4.78
CA ASP A 298 3.19 1.37 3.94
C ASP A 298 4.67 1.45 4.35
N ALA A 299 5.37 0.33 4.22
CA ALA A 299 6.79 0.27 4.57
C ALA A 299 7.67 0.90 3.48
N SER A 300 8.51 1.84 3.90
CA SER A 300 9.73 2.21 3.18
C SER A 300 10.67 0.99 3.11
N GLY A 301 11.36 0.79 1.99
CA GLY A 301 12.21 -0.39 1.79
C GLY A 301 13.19 -0.59 2.96
N LEU A 302 13.28 -1.82 3.48
CA LEU A 302 14.12 -2.14 4.65
C LEU A 302 15.57 -2.42 4.23
N ASP A 303 16.53 -1.92 5.01
CA ASP A 303 17.96 -2.20 4.84
C ASP A 303 18.42 -3.49 5.57
N GLN A 304 19.67 -3.92 5.31
CA GLN A 304 20.22 -5.13 5.90
C GLN A 304 20.27 -5.11 7.44
N HIS A 305 20.62 -3.96 8.04
CA HIS A 305 20.76 -3.85 9.49
C HIS A 305 19.40 -3.90 10.18
N GLN A 306 18.36 -3.36 9.54
CA GLN A 306 16.97 -3.41 10.00
C GLN A 306 16.42 -4.84 9.99
N THR A 307 16.83 -5.68 9.04
CA THR A 307 16.37 -7.08 8.97
C THR A 307 16.81 -7.96 10.15
N ASP A 308 17.95 -7.69 10.78
CA ASP A 308 18.44 -8.49 11.93
C ASP A 308 17.57 -8.31 13.19
N ARG A 309 17.04 -7.11 13.43
CA ARG A 309 16.13 -6.87 14.55
C ARG A 309 14.76 -7.48 14.28
N LEU A 310 14.26 -7.35 13.04
CA LEU A 310 13.03 -8.01 12.60
C LEU A 310 13.14 -9.54 12.70
N LYS A 311 14.34 -10.11 12.48
CA LYS A 311 14.60 -11.55 12.63
C LYS A 311 14.32 -12.05 14.05
N ARG A 312 14.71 -11.30 15.08
CA ARG A 312 14.44 -11.64 16.50
C ARG A 312 12.95 -11.61 16.81
N ILE A 313 12.23 -10.64 16.25
CA ILE A 313 10.78 -10.49 16.43
C ILE A 313 10.03 -11.61 15.69
N SER A 314 10.48 -11.93 14.48
CA SER A 314 9.96 -13.02 13.66
C SER A 314 10.10 -14.39 14.34
N THR A 315 11.22 -14.67 15.03
CA THR A 315 11.40 -15.93 15.80
C THR A 315 10.71 -15.96 17.15
N GLY A 316 10.18 -14.84 17.63
CA GLY A 316 9.55 -14.78 18.95
C GLY A 316 10.56 -14.66 20.10
N ASP A 317 11.78 -14.22 19.84
CA ASP A 317 12.79 -13.99 20.87
C ASP A 317 12.33 -12.89 21.82
N ARG A 318 12.75 -12.95 23.09
CA ARG A 318 12.39 -11.94 24.08
C ARG A 318 12.85 -10.55 23.64
N ILE A 319 11.94 -9.58 23.69
CA ILE A 319 12.19 -8.17 23.42
C ILE A 319 11.73 -7.31 24.59
N ASP A 320 12.37 -6.15 24.73
CA ASP A 320 12.06 -5.16 25.76
C ASP A 320 11.42 -3.94 25.10
N SER A 321 10.39 -3.40 25.74
CA SER A 321 9.70 -2.18 25.30
C SER A 321 9.50 -1.24 26.47
N ARG A 322 9.54 0.07 26.21
CA ARG A 322 9.32 1.10 27.23
C ARG A 322 8.20 2.04 26.78
N THR A 323 7.12 2.06 27.53
CA THR A 323 6.00 2.98 27.29
C THR A 323 6.15 4.23 28.14
N LEU A 324 5.81 5.42 27.61
CA LEU A 324 5.89 6.66 28.37
C LEU A 324 5.05 6.56 29.66
N GLY A 325 5.66 6.85 30.81
CA GLY A 325 4.99 6.76 32.11
C GLY A 325 4.79 5.34 32.64
N ARG A 326 5.28 4.30 31.95
CA ARG A 326 5.30 2.91 32.44
C ARG A 326 6.74 2.37 32.50
N ASP A 327 6.90 1.28 33.24
CA ASP A 327 8.17 0.57 33.32
C ASP A 327 8.50 -0.16 32.01
N VAL A 328 9.76 -0.59 31.88
CA VAL A 328 10.19 -1.46 30.78
C VAL A 328 9.49 -2.81 30.93
N VAL A 329 8.78 -3.24 29.89
CA VAL A 329 8.10 -4.53 29.80
C VAL A 329 8.89 -5.44 28.85
N SER A 330 9.28 -6.61 29.35
CA SER A 330 9.92 -7.67 28.55
C SER A 330 8.89 -8.72 28.18
N PHE A 331 8.79 -9.10 26.90
CA PHE A 331 7.86 -10.12 26.45
C PHE A 331 8.37 -10.86 25.20
N ASN A 332 7.74 -11.99 24.87
CA ASN A 332 8.00 -12.76 23.67
C ASN A 332 6.92 -12.44 22.62
N PRO A 333 7.27 -11.86 21.46
CA PRO A 333 6.29 -11.51 20.45
C PRO A 333 5.73 -12.76 19.77
N ARG A 334 4.41 -12.84 19.68
CA ARG A 334 3.68 -13.97 19.07
C ARG A 334 3.17 -13.67 17.67
N ALA A 335 3.09 -12.38 17.32
CA ALA A 335 2.59 -11.92 16.04
C ALA A 335 3.40 -12.44 14.84
N THR A 336 2.68 -12.82 13.78
CA THR A 336 3.22 -12.90 12.42
C THR A 336 3.31 -11.48 11.87
N LEU A 337 4.50 -11.10 11.39
CA LEU A 337 4.73 -9.81 10.76
C LEU A 337 4.32 -9.86 9.28
N CYS A 338 3.56 -8.87 8.84
CA CYS A 338 3.08 -8.73 7.47
C CYS A 338 3.37 -7.30 7.00
N ILE A 339 4.24 -7.17 6.00
CA ILE A 339 4.77 -5.89 5.54
C ILE A 339 4.30 -5.66 4.10
N ALA A 340 3.58 -4.57 3.84
CA ALA A 340 3.24 -4.11 2.51
C ALA A 340 4.25 -3.05 2.07
N THR A 341 4.75 -3.16 0.84
CA THR A 341 5.65 -2.17 0.27
C THR A 341 5.39 -1.95 -1.22
N ASN A 342 5.66 -0.73 -1.68
CA ASN A 342 5.63 -0.36 -3.09
C ASN A 342 7.03 -0.28 -3.71
N LEU A 343 8.09 -0.44 -2.90
CA LEU A 343 9.49 -0.29 -3.32
C LEU A 343 10.15 -1.66 -3.53
N ASP A 344 11.21 -1.68 -4.35
CA ASP A 344 12.08 -2.83 -4.48
C ASP A 344 12.72 -3.14 -3.12
N PHE A 345 12.26 -4.21 -2.48
CA PHE A 345 12.79 -4.66 -1.21
C PHE A 345 14.18 -5.26 -1.43
N VAL A 346 15.20 -4.75 -0.74
CA VAL A 346 16.58 -5.24 -0.91
C VAL A 346 16.66 -6.69 -0.39
N THR A 347 16.74 -7.63 -1.31
CA THR A 347 16.74 -9.08 -1.07
C THR A 347 18.12 -9.63 -0.73
N ASN A 348 18.98 -8.87 -0.04
CA ASN A 348 20.29 -9.38 0.42
C ASN A 348 20.14 -10.33 1.63
N MET A 349 19.29 -11.34 1.44
CA MET A 349 18.89 -12.28 2.43
C MET A 349 19.81 -13.48 2.42
N ASP A 350 20.43 -13.72 3.57
CA ASP A 350 21.16 -14.95 3.84
C ASP A 350 20.21 -16.18 3.79
N ARG A 351 20.80 -17.37 3.82
CA ARG A 351 20.04 -18.64 3.79
C ARG A 351 19.08 -18.77 5.00
N SER A 352 19.35 -18.11 6.12
CA SER A 352 18.49 -18.10 7.30
C SER A 352 17.27 -17.21 7.11
N MET A 353 17.39 -16.10 6.37
CA MET A 353 16.33 -15.14 6.10
C MET A 353 15.38 -15.63 5.00
N ARG A 354 15.91 -16.27 3.95
CA ARG A 354 15.09 -16.86 2.86
C ARG A 354 14.11 -17.94 3.33
N ARG A 355 14.38 -18.56 4.49
CA ARG A 355 13.48 -19.54 5.11
C ARG A 355 12.43 -18.90 6.01
N ARG A 356 12.57 -17.61 6.33
CA ARG A 356 11.75 -16.87 7.30
C ARG A 356 10.90 -15.80 6.66
N PHE A 357 11.31 -15.27 5.51
CA PHE A 357 10.54 -14.25 4.78
C PHE A 357 9.85 -14.86 3.58
N ALA A 358 8.52 -14.83 3.63
CA ALA A 358 7.63 -15.23 2.57
C ALA A 358 7.27 -14.00 1.73
N PHE A 359 7.94 -13.87 0.60
CA PHE A 359 7.69 -12.81 -0.36
C PHE A 359 6.46 -13.12 -1.21
N VAL A 360 5.62 -12.12 -1.44
CA VAL A 360 4.42 -12.21 -2.25
C VAL A 360 4.42 -11.05 -3.23
N ARG A 361 4.48 -11.35 -4.51
CA ARG A 361 4.31 -10.37 -5.58
C ARG A 361 2.84 -10.29 -5.97
N LEU A 362 2.26 -9.10 -5.83
CA LEU A 362 0.91 -8.83 -6.29
C LEU A 362 0.91 -8.34 -7.74
N VAL A 363 -0.20 -8.54 -8.43
CA VAL A 363 -0.43 -8.03 -9.79
C VAL A 363 -0.54 -6.50 -9.77
N ASP A 364 0.22 -5.82 -10.63
CA ASP A 364 0.23 -4.37 -10.78
C ASP A 364 -0.82 -3.83 -11.75
N GLY A 365 -0.91 -2.50 -11.83
CA GLY A 365 -1.75 -1.80 -12.81
C GLY A 365 -3.25 -1.94 -12.57
N ARG A 366 -3.66 -2.34 -11.36
CA ARG A 366 -5.08 -2.54 -11.05
C ARG A 366 -5.81 -1.22 -10.89
N LYS A 367 -7.00 -1.15 -11.46
CA LYS A 367 -7.86 0.01 -11.30
C LYS A 367 -8.64 -0.12 -9.99
N PRO A 368 -8.64 0.90 -9.12
CA PRO A 368 -9.41 0.84 -7.87
C PRO A 368 -10.89 0.47 -8.08
N ASP A 369 -11.47 0.88 -9.20
CA ASP A 369 -12.89 0.70 -9.49
C ASP A 369 -13.19 -0.46 -10.46
N GLU A 370 -12.21 -1.31 -10.77
CA GLU A 370 -12.51 -2.51 -11.54
C GLU A 370 -13.45 -3.44 -10.77
N GLN A 371 -14.39 -4.06 -11.48
CA GLN A 371 -15.46 -4.86 -10.87
C GLN A 371 -14.93 -5.91 -9.88
N LYS A 372 -13.81 -6.55 -10.21
CA LYS A 372 -13.23 -7.61 -9.36
C LYS A 372 -12.61 -7.05 -8.08
N MET A 373 -12.07 -5.84 -8.09
CA MET A 373 -11.60 -5.13 -6.89
C MET A 373 -12.76 -4.66 -6.02
N VAL A 374 -13.87 -4.21 -6.63
CA VAL A 374 -15.12 -3.92 -5.91
C VAL A 374 -15.63 -5.18 -5.20
N ASN A 375 -15.70 -6.30 -5.91
CA ASN A 375 -16.13 -7.58 -5.34
C ASN A 375 -15.20 -8.03 -4.20
N PHE A 376 -13.89 -7.84 -4.36
CA PHE A 376 -12.91 -8.14 -3.31
C PHE A 376 -13.11 -7.29 -2.05
N ARG A 377 -13.37 -5.98 -2.21
CA ARG A 377 -13.70 -5.10 -1.08
C ARG A 377 -14.98 -5.52 -0.39
N ILE A 378 -16.03 -5.85 -1.14
CA ILE A 378 -17.30 -6.33 -0.59
C ILE A 378 -17.08 -7.64 0.17
N PHE A 379 -16.32 -8.57 -0.39
CA PHE A 379 -15.97 -9.83 0.27
C PHE A 379 -15.25 -9.59 1.60
N CYS A 380 -14.22 -8.74 1.63
CA CYS A 380 -13.52 -8.39 2.88
C CYS A 380 -14.41 -7.67 3.88
N ALA A 381 -15.29 -6.77 3.42
CA ALA A 381 -16.18 -6.02 4.29
C ALA A 381 -17.29 -6.88 4.90
N THR A 382 -17.72 -7.93 4.20
CA THR A 382 -18.81 -8.82 4.63
C THR A 382 -18.32 -10.02 5.44
N SER A 383 -17.21 -10.63 5.02
CA SER A 383 -16.69 -11.86 5.63
C SER A 383 -15.46 -11.65 6.52
N GLY A 384 -14.92 -10.42 6.56
CA GLY A 384 -13.65 -10.14 7.23
C GLY A 384 -12.54 -11.06 6.73
N ALA A 385 -11.73 -11.55 7.66
CA ALA A 385 -10.66 -12.50 7.36
C ALA A 385 -11.10 -13.97 7.34
N ALA A 386 -12.38 -14.29 7.61
CA ALA A 386 -12.83 -15.66 7.84
C ALA A 386 -12.52 -16.60 6.67
N GLY A 387 -12.86 -16.18 5.43
CA GLY A 387 -12.58 -16.98 4.24
C GLY A 387 -11.09 -17.22 4.02
N PHE A 388 -10.25 -16.21 4.25
CA PHE A 388 -8.79 -16.33 4.12
C PHE A 388 -8.20 -17.28 5.17
N ILE A 389 -8.71 -17.23 6.41
CA ILE A 389 -8.31 -18.15 7.48
C ILE A 389 -8.71 -19.58 7.12
N MET A 390 -9.95 -19.80 6.66
CA MET A 390 -10.44 -21.12 6.24
C MET A 390 -9.61 -21.71 5.08
N ALA A 391 -9.32 -20.91 4.06
CA ALA A 391 -8.47 -21.30 2.93
C ALA A 391 -7.05 -21.65 3.40
N SER A 392 -6.50 -20.85 4.32
CA SER A 392 -5.17 -21.08 4.88
C SER A 392 -5.13 -22.36 5.73
N CYS A 393 -6.15 -22.65 6.55
CA CYS A 393 -6.24 -23.90 7.31
C CYS A 393 -6.18 -25.13 6.40
N ARG A 394 -6.95 -25.14 5.30
CA ARG A 394 -6.89 -26.21 4.28
C ARG A 394 -5.49 -26.36 3.70
N TYR A 395 -4.88 -25.25 3.32
CA TYR A 395 -3.56 -25.26 2.71
C TYR A 395 -2.48 -25.78 3.67
N TRP A 396 -2.54 -25.42 4.96
CA TRP A 396 -1.62 -25.92 5.99
C TRP A 396 -1.76 -27.43 6.24
N LEU A 397 -2.97 -28.00 6.18
CA LEU A 397 -3.16 -29.45 6.29
C LEU A 397 -2.50 -30.21 5.13
N GLU A 398 -2.59 -29.66 3.91
CA GLU A 398 -1.95 -30.24 2.73
C GLU A 398 -0.43 -30.01 2.71
N HIS A 399 0.03 -28.92 3.33
CA HIS A 399 1.44 -28.48 3.34
C HIS A 399 1.95 -28.24 4.77
N PRO A 400 2.00 -29.27 5.63
CA PRO A 400 2.25 -29.11 7.06
C PRO A 400 3.66 -28.63 7.41
N ASP A 401 4.59 -28.62 6.46
CA ASP A 401 5.94 -28.10 6.64
C ASP A 401 6.06 -26.60 6.37
N GLY A 402 5.01 -25.96 5.85
CA GLY A 402 4.97 -24.50 5.66
C GLY A 402 6.08 -23.96 4.75
N ILE A 403 6.46 -24.71 3.72
CA ILE A 403 7.61 -24.39 2.88
C ILE A 403 7.30 -23.15 2.02
N VAL A 404 8.00 -22.07 2.33
CA VAL A 404 8.00 -20.83 1.54
C VAL A 404 8.67 -21.07 0.17
N ARG A 405 8.07 -20.50 -0.87
CA ARG A 405 8.59 -20.49 -2.24
C ARG A 405 9.38 -19.21 -2.51
N ASP A 406 10.43 -19.31 -3.32
CA ASP A 406 11.20 -18.14 -3.74
C ASP A 406 10.38 -17.30 -4.72
N VAL A 407 10.26 -16.01 -4.45
CA VAL A 407 9.51 -15.05 -5.27
C VAL A 407 10.43 -13.89 -5.61
N GLN A 408 10.43 -13.50 -6.88
CA GLN A 408 11.14 -12.32 -7.35
C GLN A 408 10.31 -11.06 -7.12
N LEU A 409 10.83 -10.15 -6.31
CA LEU A 409 10.18 -8.86 -6.07
C LEU A 409 10.62 -7.77 -7.06
N ASN A 410 11.85 -7.86 -7.57
CA ASN A 410 12.47 -6.81 -8.36
C ASN A 410 11.78 -6.65 -9.72
N ARG A 411 11.47 -5.39 -10.09
CA ARG A 411 10.97 -5.04 -11.42
C ARG A 411 12.11 -4.89 -12.42
N ALA A 412 11.94 -5.44 -13.62
CA ALA A 412 12.90 -5.25 -14.71
C ALA A 412 12.91 -3.79 -15.19
N GLU A 413 11.77 -3.11 -15.15
CA GLU A 413 11.60 -1.70 -15.53
C GLU A 413 12.37 -0.73 -14.61
N HIS A 414 12.78 -1.17 -13.42
CA HIS A 414 13.54 -0.37 -12.46
C HIS A 414 15.02 -0.79 -12.43
N MET A 415 15.54 -1.32 -13.55
CA MET A 415 16.97 -1.51 -13.66
C MET A 415 17.68 -0.15 -13.68
N SER A 416 18.84 -0.11 -13.02
CA SER A 416 19.79 0.98 -13.23
C SER A 416 20.56 0.76 -14.53
N ASP A 417 21.14 1.81 -15.11
CA ASP A 417 21.98 1.71 -16.31
C ASP A 417 23.10 0.66 -16.16
N ALA A 418 23.66 0.54 -14.95
CA ALA A 418 24.66 -0.47 -14.62
C ALA A 418 24.13 -1.91 -14.72
N GLU A 419 22.87 -2.14 -14.34
CA GLU A 419 22.19 -3.43 -14.42
C GLU A 419 21.81 -3.76 -15.86
N GLU A 420 21.21 -2.81 -16.58
CA GLU A 420 20.84 -2.96 -17.99
C GLU A 420 22.06 -3.32 -18.84
N TRP A 421 23.18 -2.60 -18.65
CA TRP A 421 24.43 -2.89 -19.34
C TRP A 421 24.94 -4.32 -19.10
N VAL A 422 24.86 -4.80 -17.85
CA VAL A 422 25.29 -6.17 -17.51
C VAL A 422 24.39 -7.22 -18.17
N VAL A 423 23.06 -6.99 -18.15
CA VAL A 423 22.10 -7.89 -18.79
C VAL A 423 22.34 -7.92 -20.30
N ALA A 424 22.53 -6.76 -20.93
CA ALA A 424 22.85 -6.60 -22.35
C ALA A 424 24.11 -7.38 -22.77
N GLU A 425 25.23 -7.19 -22.06
CA GLU A 425 26.48 -7.90 -22.33
C GLU A 425 26.32 -9.42 -22.18
N ILE A 426 25.56 -9.87 -21.18
CA ILE A 426 25.27 -11.30 -20.98
C ILE A 426 24.42 -11.85 -22.14
N LEU A 427 23.42 -11.10 -22.63
CA LEU A 427 22.61 -11.51 -23.77
C LEU A 427 23.43 -11.61 -25.05
N GLN A 428 24.31 -10.65 -25.31
CA GLN A 428 25.08 -10.56 -26.54
C GLN A 428 26.29 -11.50 -26.56
N HIS A 429 26.99 -11.63 -25.42
CA HIS A 429 28.29 -12.32 -25.35
C HIS A 429 28.29 -13.54 -24.42
N GLY A 430 27.21 -13.76 -23.66
CA GLY A 430 27.09 -14.84 -22.67
C GLY A 430 27.74 -14.53 -21.32
N PHE A 431 28.37 -13.36 -21.16
CA PHE A 431 29.02 -12.89 -19.94
C PHE A 431 29.27 -11.38 -20.01
N ALA A 432 29.33 -10.70 -18.87
CA ALA A 432 29.72 -9.30 -18.76
C ALA A 432 31.08 -9.16 -18.06
N VAL A 433 31.98 -8.33 -18.58
CA VAL A 433 33.27 -8.06 -17.92
C VAL A 433 33.08 -6.94 -16.90
N ASN A 434 33.21 -7.27 -15.62
CA ASN A 434 32.89 -6.34 -14.53
C ASN A 434 33.63 -4.99 -14.63
N THR A 435 34.92 -5.01 -15.00
CA THR A 435 35.74 -3.78 -15.12
C THR A 435 35.39 -2.92 -16.33
N GLN A 436 34.50 -3.37 -17.22
CA GLN A 436 34.10 -2.65 -18.42
C GLN A 436 32.73 -1.97 -18.27
N ASN A 437 32.03 -2.18 -17.14
CA ASN A 437 30.76 -1.50 -16.89
C ASN A 437 31.01 0.01 -16.72
N PRO A 438 30.54 0.87 -17.65
CA PRO A 438 30.84 2.30 -17.63
C PRO A 438 30.10 3.06 -16.52
N PHE A 439 29.06 2.45 -15.95
CA PHE A 439 28.20 3.03 -14.92
C PHE A 439 28.66 2.69 -13.49
N LEU A 440 29.63 1.77 -13.35
CA LEU A 440 30.25 1.44 -12.07
C LEU A 440 31.59 2.16 -11.92
N ARG A 441 31.79 2.83 -10.78
CA ARG A 441 33.12 3.33 -10.41
C ARG A 441 34.03 2.13 -10.11
N GLY A 442 35.23 2.13 -10.68
CA GLY A 442 36.13 0.97 -10.69
C GLY A 442 36.27 0.25 -9.33
N ASN A 443 36.33 -1.09 -9.38
CA ASN A 443 36.48 -2.01 -8.25
C ASN A 443 35.47 -1.86 -7.08
N ASP A 444 34.29 -1.27 -7.29
CA ASP A 444 33.22 -1.28 -6.28
C ASP A 444 32.66 -2.70 -6.07
N THR A 445 33.25 -3.42 -5.14
CA THR A 445 32.92 -4.82 -4.84
C THR A 445 31.50 -4.95 -4.25
N HIS A 446 30.98 -3.91 -3.60
CA HIS A 446 29.63 -3.90 -3.03
C HIS A 446 28.58 -3.74 -4.11
N ALA A 447 28.78 -2.85 -5.09
CA ALA A 447 27.91 -2.72 -6.24
C ALA A 447 27.80 -4.04 -7.03
N VAL A 448 28.93 -4.73 -7.20
CA VAL A 448 29.00 -6.03 -7.90
C VAL A 448 28.29 -7.14 -7.14
N SER A 449 28.35 -7.15 -5.80
CA SER A 449 27.57 -8.10 -5.00
C SER A 449 26.06 -7.89 -5.20
N ARG A 450 25.60 -6.63 -5.17
CA ARG A 450 24.19 -6.29 -5.40
C ARG A 450 23.70 -6.72 -6.78
N LEU A 451 24.50 -6.50 -7.82
CA LEU A 451 24.21 -6.97 -9.19
C LEU A 451 24.01 -8.49 -9.25
N LYS A 452 24.94 -9.24 -8.65
CA LYS A 452 24.87 -10.71 -8.61
C LYS A 452 23.62 -11.20 -7.90
N GLU A 453 23.25 -10.56 -6.79
CA GLU A 453 22.09 -10.93 -6.01
C GLU A 453 20.78 -10.63 -6.75
N LYS A 454 20.63 -9.41 -7.29
CA LYS A 454 19.43 -8.94 -8.01
C LYS A 454 19.17 -9.76 -9.27
N LEU A 455 20.22 -9.98 -10.08
CA LEU A 455 20.12 -10.60 -11.40
C LEU A 455 20.43 -12.12 -11.41
N GLY A 456 20.83 -12.70 -10.27
CA GLY A 456 21.15 -14.14 -10.20
C GLY A 456 22.49 -14.51 -10.87
N LEU A 457 23.51 -13.68 -10.75
CA LEU A 457 24.80 -13.86 -11.42
C LEU A 457 25.86 -14.51 -10.53
N GLU A 458 26.82 -15.19 -11.14
CA GLU A 458 28.04 -15.68 -10.51
C GLU A 458 29.29 -15.05 -11.15
N SER A 459 30.36 -14.93 -10.35
CA SER A 459 31.65 -14.46 -10.83
C SER A 459 32.49 -15.66 -11.25
N VAL A 460 32.94 -15.70 -12.50
CA VAL A 460 33.78 -16.77 -13.03
C VAL A 460 35.06 -16.18 -13.62
N ARG A 461 36.17 -16.91 -13.50
CA ARG A 461 37.44 -16.52 -14.09
C ARG A 461 37.50 -16.98 -15.55
N ARG A 462 37.77 -16.07 -16.48
CA ARG A 462 37.90 -16.34 -17.92
C ARG A 462 39.11 -15.58 -18.47
N SER A 463 40.10 -16.29 -19.04
CA SER A 463 41.29 -15.71 -19.70
C SER A 463 41.89 -14.51 -18.95
N ASP A 464 42.22 -14.70 -17.68
CA ASP A 464 42.78 -13.72 -16.73
C ASP A 464 41.89 -12.55 -16.29
N LYS A 465 40.60 -12.55 -16.62
CA LYS A 465 39.63 -11.55 -16.14
C LYS A 465 38.50 -12.21 -15.33
N TRP A 466 37.94 -11.45 -14.40
CA TRP A 466 36.72 -11.81 -13.70
C TRP A 466 35.52 -11.32 -14.51
N VAL A 467 34.61 -12.24 -14.81
CA VAL A 467 33.38 -11.97 -15.56
C VAL A 467 32.15 -12.37 -14.75
N LEU A 468 31.04 -11.71 -15.01
CA LEU A 468 29.72 -12.04 -14.50
C LEU A 468 28.97 -12.85 -15.55
N LYS A 469 28.27 -13.89 -15.13
CA LYS A 469 27.33 -14.65 -15.97
C LYS A 469 26.18 -15.16 -15.12
N VAL A 470 25.08 -15.58 -15.73
CA VAL A 470 23.97 -16.22 -15.01
C VAL A 470 24.47 -17.50 -14.33
N ALA A 471 24.18 -17.67 -13.04
CA ALA A 471 24.59 -18.87 -12.32
C ALA A 471 23.90 -20.13 -12.86
N ASN A 472 24.58 -21.27 -12.79
CA ASN A 472 24.07 -22.52 -13.35
C ASN A 472 23.05 -23.22 -12.42
N THR A 473 22.04 -22.50 -11.95
CA THR A 473 20.93 -23.04 -11.16
C THR A 473 19.60 -22.62 -11.79
N ALA A 474 18.57 -23.46 -11.66
CA ALA A 474 17.24 -23.14 -12.19
C ALA A 474 16.71 -21.81 -11.60
N GLN A 475 16.92 -21.61 -10.30
CA GLN A 475 16.55 -20.38 -9.59
C GLN A 475 17.21 -19.12 -10.14
N ALA A 476 18.51 -19.19 -10.48
CA ALA A 476 19.23 -18.04 -11.04
C ALA A 476 18.75 -17.69 -12.45
N ARG A 477 18.43 -18.70 -13.27
CA ARG A 477 17.88 -18.49 -14.62
C ARG A 477 16.49 -17.87 -14.56
N THR A 478 15.60 -18.41 -13.73
CA THR A 478 14.26 -17.84 -13.50
C THR A 478 14.34 -16.38 -13.01
N ARG A 479 15.35 -16.05 -12.20
CA ARG A 479 15.57 -14.67 -11.74
C ARG A 479 16.05 -13.72 -12.84
N PHE A 480 16.90 -14.22 -13.74
CA PHE A 480 17.47 -13.43 -14.82
C PHE A 480 16.49 -13.20 -15.98
N GLU A 481 15.58 -14.16 -16.23
CA GLU A 481 14.69 -14.15 -17.40
C GLU A 481 13.86 -12.86 -17.57
N PRO A 482 13.18 -12.31 -16.54
CA PRO A 482 12.39 -11.10 -16.73
C PRO A 482 13.23 -9.88 -17.12
N PHE A 483 14.46 -9.79 -16.62
CA PHE A 483 15.40 -8.73 -16.99
C PHE A 483 15.90 -8.94 -18.42
N ALA A 484 16.19 -10.19 -18.78
CA ALA A 484 16.61 -10.56 -20.12
C ALA A 484 15.52 -10.26 -21.17
N GLU A 485 14.27 -10.61 -20.89
CA GLU A 485 13.13 -10.30 -21.76
C GLU A 485 12.92 -8.79 -21.90
N TRP A 486 12.91 -8.05 -20.78
CA TRP A 486 12.78 -6.59 -20.80
C TRP A 486 13.90 -5.90 -21.60
N VAL A 487 15.15 -6.34 -21.44
CA VAL A 487 16.27 -5.79 -22.21
C VAL A 487 16.19 -6.22 -23.68
N LYS A 488 15.70 -7.43 -24.00
CA LYS A 488 15.49 -7.86 -25.40
C LYS A 488 14.39 -7.06 -26.07
N THR A 489 13.24 -6.86 -25.43
CA THR A 489 12.16 -6.03 -25.98
C THR A 489 12.67 -4.61 -26.19
N ARG A 490 13.46 -4.10 -25.25
CA ARG A 490 14.10 -2.79 -25.39
C ARG A 490 15.14 -2.76 -26.52
N PHE A 491 15.94 -3.81 -26.74
CA PHE A 491 16.84 -3.91 -27.91
C PHE A 491 16.09 -4.00 -29.25
N GLU A 492 14.91 -4.61 -29.25
CA GLU A 492 14.02 -4.69 -30.41
C GLU A 492 13.29 -3.35 -30.65
N GLU A 493 13.14 -2.51 -29.61
CA GLU A 493 12.55 -1.17 -29.65
C GLU A 493 13.60 -0.04 -29.88
N ASP A 494 14.86 -0.20 -29.42
CA ASP A 494 15.98 0.78 -29.45
C ASP A 494 16.75 0.77 -30.80
N GLY A 495 16.05 0.56 -31.91
CA GLY A 495 16.61 0.52 -33.25
C GLY A 495 16.73 1.85 -33.99
N ASN A 496 16.88 3.01 -33.34
CA ASN A 496 16.77 4.32 -34.04
C ASN A 496 17.72 5.45 -33.53
N THR A 497 19.04 5.24 -33.55
CA THR A 497 20.01 6.37 -33.49
C THR A 497 20.20 7.08 -34.84
N THR A 498 19.65 6.50 -35.91
CA THR A 498 19.58 7.08 -37.26
C THR A 498 18.15 7.51 -37.56
N PRO A 499 17.92 8.61 -38.31
CA PRO A 499 16.57 8.97 -38.72
C PRO A 499 15.95 7.87 -39.60
N PRO A 500 14.62 7.77 -39.70
CA PRO A 500 13.97 6.82 -40.60
C PRO A 500 14.42 7.04 -42.06
N GLU A 501 14.66 5.97 -42.81
CA GLU A 501 14.96 6.08 -44.25
C GLU A 501 13.73 6.58 -45.05
N PRO A 502 13.92 7.19 -46.24
CA PRO A 502 12.81 7.60 -47.09
C PRO A 502 11.84 6.45 -47.39
N LEU A 503 10.53 6.74 -47.36
CA LEU A 503 9.50 5.77 -47.68
C LEU A 503 9.60 5.33 -49.16
N ASP A 504 9.60 4.03 -49.41
CA ASP A 504 9.50 3.47 -50.77
C ASP A 504 8.38 2.42 -50.82
N PRO A 505 7.27 2.67 -51.54
CA PRO A 505 7.01 3.84 -52.36
C PRO A 505 6.74 5.11 -51.54
N GLN A 506 7.01 6.28 -52.14
CA GLN A 506 6.60 7.56 -51.55
C GLN A 506 5.06 7.63 -51.43
N PRO A 507 4.53 8.30 -50.39
CA PRO A 507 3.09 8.41 -50.19
C PRO A 507 2.42 9.20 -51.32
N SER A 508 1.11 8.98 -51.51
CA SER A 508 0.32 9.64 -52.56
C SER A 508 0.24 11.15 -52.40
N SER A 509 0.35 11.62 -51.16
CA SER A 509 0.48 13.03 -50.81
C SER A 509 1.85 13.27 -50.21
N LEU A 510 2.50 14.35 -50.63
CA LEU A 510 3.79 14.77 -50.09
C LEU A 510 3.64 16.05 -49.26
N ASN A 511 2.47 16.67 -49.21
CA ASN A 511 2.34 18.03 -48.71
C ASN A 511 2.05 18.04 -47.20
N PRO A 512 2.86 18.74 -46.37
CA PRO A 512 2.67 18.78 -44.92
C PRO A 512 1.26 19.16 -44.43
N ASP A 513 0.55 20.03 -45.15
CA ASP A 513 -0.81 20.47 -44.81
C ASP A 513 -1.84 19.34 -44.85
N GLU A 514 -1.67 18.37 -45.75
CA GLU A 514 -2.51 17.19 -45.83
C GLU A 514 -2.29 16.22 -44.65
N TYR A 515 -1.19 16.41 -43.92
CA TYR A 515 -0.85 15.68 -42.69
C TYR A 515 -1.13 16.48 -41.41
N GLY A 516 -1.73 17.68 -41.52
CA GLY A 516 -2.14 18.51 -40.38
C GLY A 516 -1.16 19.62 -40.00
N PHE A 517 -0.20 19.96 -40.87
CA PHE A 517 0.72 21.08 -40.66
C PHE A 517 0.27 22.31 -41.44
N HIS A 518 -0.24 23.35 -40.78
CA HIS A 518 -0.67 24.54 -41.49
C HIS A 518 0.54 25.37 -41.93
N CYS A 519 0.63 25.65 -43.23
CA CYS A 519 1.72 26.40 -43.83
C CYS A 519 1.34 27.08 -45.13
N ASP A 520 2.14 28.06 -45.52
CA ASP A 520 2.09 28.72 -46.82
C ASP A 520 3.24 28.22 -47.71
N TYR A 521 3.00 28.07 -49.01
CA TYR A 521 3.96 27.61 -50.00
C TYR A 521 4.43 28.75 -50.92
N THR A 522 5.74 28.83 -51.15
CA THR A 522 6.32 29.80 -52.08
C THR A 522 7.33 29.16 -53.03
N PRO A 523 7.46 29.62 -54.28
CA PRO A 523 8.46 29.09 -55.20
C PRO A 523 9.88 29.27 -54.66
N ALA A 524 10.69 28.21 -54.73
CA ALA A 524 12.10 28.23 -54.38
C ALA A 524 12.96 27.90 -55.60
N ARG A 525 14.14 28.48 -55.65
CA ARG A 525 15.14 28.15 -56.66
C ARG A 525 15.85 26.83 -56.34
N PRO A 526 16.51 26.19 -57.32
CA PRO A 526 17.27 24.95 -57.09
C PRO A 526 18.41 25.06 -56.07
N ASP A 527 18.89 26.28 -55.80
CA ASP A 527 19.89 26.62 -54.77
C ASP A 527 19.27 26.78 -53.36
N LYS A 528 18.01 26.36 -53.17
CA LYS A 528 17.23 26.42 -51.93
C LYS A 528 16.82 27.84 -51.50
N VAL A 529 16.92 28.83 -52.39
CA VAL A 529 16.55 30.22 -52.08
C VAL A 529 15.12 30.53 -52.55
N ALA A 530 14.22 30.79 -51.60
CA ALA A 530 12.92 31.40 -51.88
C ALA A 530 13.06 32.93 -51.82
N VAL A 531 12.92 33.61 -52.96
CA VAL A 531 13.08 35.07 -53.05
C VAL A 531 11.75 35.75 -52.73
N ASN A 532 11.79 36.79 -51.88
CA ASN A 532 10.61 37.56 -51.48
C ASN A 532 9.47 36.72 -50.84
N TRP A 533 9.75 35.52 -50.36
CA TRP A 533 8.76 34.58 -49.79
C TRP A 533 7.84 35.27 -48.78
N LYS A 534 8.39 36.12 -47.90
CA LYS A 534 7.62 36.83 -46.87
C LYS A 534 6.57 37.77 -47.48
N ARG A 535 6.96 38.54 -48.50
CA ARG A 535 6.05 39.41 -49.24
C ARG A 535 5.00 38.60 -49.99
N THR A 536 5.37 37.44 -50.53
CA THR A 536 4.45 36.54 -51.26
C THR A 536 3.39 35.96 -50.33
N VAL A 537 3.77 35.53 -49.12
CA VAL A 537 2.83 35.01 -48.10
C VAL A 537 1.93 36.09 -47.51
N GLU A 538 2.41 37.34 -47.45
CA GLU A 538 1.64 38.49 -46.96
C GLU A 538 0.76 39.16 -48.03
N ASP A 539 0.91 38.80 -49.31
CA ASP A 539 0.13 39.38 -50.41
C ASP A 539 -1.24 38.68 -50.53
N PRO A 540 -2.36 39.38 -50.24
CA PRO A 540 -3.69 38.77 -50.28
C PRO A 540 -4.14 38.37 -51.70
N ASN A 541 -3.40 38.76 -52.74
CA ASN A 541 -3.71 38.41 -54.14
C ASN A 541 -2.97 37.15 -54.64
N VAL A 542 -2.13 36.53 -53.80
CA VAL A 542 -1.38 35.32 -54.16
C VAL A 542 -1.90 34.14 -53.34
N ASP A 543 -2.40 33.11 -54.01
CA ASP A 543 -2.73 31.86 -53.36
C ASP A 543 -1.46 31.09 -53.03
N THR A 544 -1.14 31.01 -51.75
CA THR A 544 0.00 30.26 -51.20
C THR A 544 -0.45 29.00 -50.47
N SER A 545 -1.74 28.64 -50.53
CA SER A 545 -2.28 27.45 -49.86
C SER A 545 -1.88 26.12 -50.49
N ARG A 546 -1.24 26.15 -51.68
CA ARG A 546 -0.82 24.96 -52.42
C ARG A 546 0.58 25.12 -53.01
N PRO A 547 1.31 24.00 -53.21
CA PRO A 547 2.59 24.04 -53.91
C PRO A 547 2.47 24.67 -55.30
N PRO A 548 3.43 25.49 -55.73
CA PRO A 548 3.43 26.09 -57.06
C PRO A 548 3.60 25.03 -58.16
N GLU A 549 2.64 24.97 -59.09
CA GLU A 549 2.60 23.95 -60.17
C GLU A 549 3.81 24.05 -61.13
N ASP A 550 4.32 25.26 -61.37
CA ASP A 550 5.39 25.53 -62.34
C ASP A 550 6.81 25.55 -61.74
N ALA A 551 6.99 25.12 -60.48
CA ALA A 551 8.28 25.16 -59.80
C ALA A 551 8.85 23.77 -59.51
N ARG A 552 10.16 23.60 -59.72
CA ARG A 552 10.88 22.36 -59.38
C ARG A 552 11.16 22.22 -57.87
N ALA A 553 11.12 23.31 -57.13
CA ALA A 553 11.29 23.35 -55.68
C ALA A 553 10.41 24.44 -55.07
N TRP A 554 9.97 24.24 -53.84
CA TRP A 554 9.16 25.19 -53.10
C TRP A 554 9.51 25.18 -51.62
N ALA A 555 9.33 26.35 -51.00
CA ALA A 555 9.50 26.56 -49.58
C ALA A 555 8.16 26.41 -48.86
N CYS A 556 8.20 25.79 -47.69
CA CYS A 556 7.12 25.69 -46.71
C CYS A 556 7.38 26.70 -45.59
N VAL A 557 6.46 27.62 -45.40
CA VAL A 557 6.49 28.67 -44.39
C VAL A 557 5.49 28.32 -43.28
N PRO A 558 5.94 28.06 -42.04
CA PRO A 558 5.04 27.63 -40.97
C PRO A 558 3.96 28.66 -40.61
N ALA A 559 2.74 28.14 -40.42
CA ALA A 559 1.57 28.72 -39.77
C ALA A 559 1.83 29.29 -38.36
N ASP A 560 0.96 30.16 -37.87
CA ASP A 560 0.87 30.49 -36.44
C ASP A 560 0.57 29.23 -35.62
N GLY A 561 1.34 29.00 -34.56
CA GLY A 561 1.21 27.79 -33.73
C GLY A 561 1.83 26.52 -34.35
N TYR A 562 2.63 26.65 -35.41
CA TYR A 562 3.37 25.55 -36.02
C TYR A 562 4.86 25.84 -36.12
N ALA A 563 5.68 24.79 -36.06
CA ALA A 563 7.14 24.90 -36.18
C ALA A 563 7.73 23.69 -36.91
N VAL A 564 8.82 23.93 -37.62
CA VAL A 564 9.68 22.86 -38.16
C VAL A 564 10.98 22.85 -37.37
N LEU A 565 11.34 21.68 -36.85
CA LEU A 565 12.66 21.39 -36.31
C LEU A 565 13.47 20.73 -37.42
N ASP A 566 14.54 21.39 -37.84
CA ASP A 566 15.45 20.93 -38.87
C ASP A 566 16.70 20.33 -38.20
N PHE A 567 16.82 19.00 -38.29
CA PHE A 567 17.88 18.22 -37.67
C PHE A 567 18.99 17.98 -38.69
N ASP A 568 20.03 18.81 -38.61
CA ASP A 568 21.15 18.78 -39.53
C ASP A 568 22.17 17.66 -39.20
N MET A 569 22.96 17.29 -40.21
CA MET A 569 24.13 16.43 -40.01
C MET A 569 25.23 17.18 -39.25
N ALA A 570 26.07 16.43 -38.55
CA ALA A 570 27.19 17.02 -37.81
C ALA A 570 28.18 17.74 -38.73
N ALA A 571 28.72 18.87 -38.27
CA ALA A 571 29.70 19.66 -39.02
C ALA A 571 31.09 19.01 -39.08
N HIS A 572 31.42 18.16 -38.10
CA HIS A 572 32.69 17.45 -37.98
C HIS A 572 32.49 15.95 -37.75
N GLU A 573 33.43 15.17 -38.27
CA GLU A 573 33.44 13.71 -38.13
C GLU A 573 33.64 13.32 -36.65
N GLY A 574 32.69 12.57 -36.08
CA GLY A 574 32.69 12.16 -34.67
C GLY A 574 31.76 12.96 -33.75
N GLU A 575 31.11 14.03 -34.25
CA GLU A 575 30.06 14.76 -33.52
C GLU A 575 28.66 14.17 -33.83
N PRO A 576 27.71 14.20 -32.88
CA PRO A 576 26.35 13.71 -33.11
C PRO A 576 25.58 14.65 -34.04
N SER A 577 24.77 14.09 -34.96
CA SER A 577 23.79 14.87 -35.72
C SER A 577 22.70 15.43 -34.79
N GLY A 578 21.92 16.41 -35.27
CA GLY A 578 20.78 16.95 -34.52
C GLY A 578 19.78 15.88 -34.11
N TRP A 579 19.58 14.89 -34.99
CA TRP A 579 18.72 13.74 -34.73
C TRP A 579 19.27 12.85 -33.63
N ALA A 580 20.53 12.41 -33.75
CA ALA A 580 21.17 11.55 -32.76
C ALA A 580 21.22 12.24 -31.38
N ARG A 581 21.39 13.57 -31.37
CA ARG A 581 21.37 14.36 -30.14
C ARG A 581 19.99 14.36 -29.48
N MET A 582 18.91 14.56 -30.24
CA MET A 582 17.55 14.48 -29.69
C MET A 582 17.21 13.08 -29.19
N CYS A 583 17.57 12.03 -29.93
CA CYS A 583 17.36 10.66 -29.46
C CYS A 583 18.14 10.37 -28.16
N THR A 584 19.36 10.89 -28.03
CA THR A 584 20.16 10.74 -26.81
C THR A 584 19.53 11.44 -25.61
N ASP A 585 19.03 12.67 -25.80
CA ASP A 585 18.59 13.51 -24.69
C ASP A 585 17.10 13.31 -24.31
N LEU A 586 16.27 12.84 -25.25
CA LEU A 586 14.82 12.67 -25.06
C LEU A 586 14.33 11.22 -25.18
N GLY A 587 15.15 10.30 -25.67
CA GLY A 587 14.76 8.93 -25.99
C GLY A 587 14.31 8.76 -27.44
N ASP A 588 13.92 7.54 -27.80
CA ASP A 588 13.70 7.17 -29.21
C ASP A 588 12.54 7.90 -29.87
N TYR A 589 12.69 8.08 -31.18
CA TYR A 589 11.61 8.59 -32.02
C TYR A 589 10.43 7.60 -32.05
N GLY A 590 9.27 8.10 -31.64
CA GLY A 590 8.04 7.36 -31.39
C GLY A 590 7.72 7.07 -29.93
N SER A 591 8.61 7.43 -29.01
CA SER A 591 8.31 7.45 -27.58
C SER A 591 7.33 8.56 -27.19
N LEU A 592 6.79 8.52 -25.97
CA LEU A 592 5.96 9.63 -25.43
C LEU A 592 6.75 10.95 -25.32
N ALA A 593 8.07 10.86 -25.12
CA ALA A 593 8.94 12.02 -25.00
C ALA A 593 9.36 12.58 -26.38
N PHE A 594 9.53 11.72 -27.39
CA PHE A 594 9.84 12.13 -28.76
C PHE A 594 8.84 11.49 -29.74
N PRO A 595 7.57 11.96 -29.77
CA PRO A 595 6.49 11.30 -30.52
C PRO A 595 6.72 11.31 -32.04
N ARG A 596 6.14 10.31 -32.72
CA ARG A 596 6.11 10.28 -34.19
C ARG A 596 5.35 11.49 -34.71
N THR A 597 5.87 12.07 -35.78
CA THR A 597 5.28 13.19 -36.52
C THR A 597 5.69 13.11 -37.98
N TYR A 598 5.12 13.96 -38.83
CA TYR A 598 5.50 14.03 -40.23
C TYR A 598 6.99 14.37 -40.39
N LEU A 599 7.76 13.51 -41.09
CA LEU A 599 9.19 13.66 -41.31
C LEU A 599 9.55 13.74 -42.80
N THR A 600 10.46 14.66 -43.13
CA THR A 600 11.04 14.78 -44.47
C THR A 600 12.55 14.65 -44.42
N ARG A 601 13.10 13.68 -45.15
CA ARG A 601 14.54 13.55 -45.35
C ARG A 601 15.07 14.62 -46.30
N THR A 602 16.18 15.22 -45.90
CA THR A 602 16.90 16.20 -46.70
C THR A 602 17.97 15.50 -47.56
N PRO A 603 18.33 16.05 -48.74
CA PRO A 603 19.36 15.45 -49.58
C PRO A 603 20.75 15.37 -48.93
N SER A 604 21.00 16.18 -47.90
CA SER A 604 22.24 16.17 -47.12
C SER A 604 22.28 15.09 -46.02
N GLY A 605 21.21 14.32 -45.85
CA GLY A 605 21.11 13.24 -44.84
C GLY A 605 20.42 13.65 -43.54
N GLY A 606 20.12 14.94 -43.35
CA GLY A 606 19.33 15.45 -42.23
C GLY A 606 17.84 15.18 -42.37
N VAL A 607 17.03 15.72 -41.45
CA VAL A 607 15.58 15.51 -41.43
C VAL A 607 14.82 16.72 -40.89
N HIS A 608 13.77 17.12 -41.60
CA HIS A 608 12.79 18.10 -41.13
C HIS A 608 11.67 17.37 -40.37
N ALA A 609 11.39 17.79 -39.14
CA ALA A 609 10.29 17.30 -38.33
C ALA A 609 9.26 18.41 -38.07
N TYR A 610 8.01 18.13 -38.41
CA TYR A 610 6.93 19.12 -38.42
C TYR A 610 6.07 18.98 -37.16
N TYR A 611 5.83 20.07 -36.42
CA TYR A 611 5.08 20.02 -35.17
C TYR A 611 4.04 21.13 -35.03
N ARG A 612 2.98 20.82 -34.29
CA ARG A 612 2.08 21.81 -33.68
C ARG A 612 2.63 22.24 -32.31
N LEU A 613 2.54 23.53 -32.00
CA LEU A 613 2.97 24.07 -30.71
C LEU A 613 1.84 23.94 -29.68
N PRO A 614 2.12 23.49 -28.44
CA PRO A 614 1.17 23.54 -27.34
C PRO A 614 0.73 24.98 -27.06
N GLN A 615 -0.49 25.13 -26.52
CA GLN A 615 -1.03 26.44 -26.17
C GLN A 615 -0.10 27.18 -25.19
N GLY A 616 0.30 28.40 -25.54
CA GLY A 616 1.18 29.25 -24.72
C GLY A 616 2.68 29.03 -24.92
N VAL A 617 3.11 28.08 -25.75
CA VAL A 617 4.53 27.89 -26.11
C VAL A 617 4.89 28.75 -27.31
N VAL A 618 5.89 29.62 -27.16
CA VAL A 618 6.43 30.46 -28.24
C VAL A 618 7.90 30.13 -28.48
N LEU A 619 8.19 29.50 -29.62
CA LEU A 619 9.57 29.18 -30.02
C LEU A 619 10.23 30.33 -30.78
N LYS A 620 11.52 30.54 -30.50
CA LYS A 620 12.39 31.43 -31.27
C LYS A 620 12.72 30.80 -32.61
N ASN A 621 12.60 31.60 -33.68
CA ASN A 621 13.20 31.23 -34.97
C ASN A 621 14.72 31.29 -34.81
N ALA A 622 15.38 30.14 -34.80
CA ALA A 622 16.78 30.00 -34.44
C ALA A 622 17.52 29.20 -35.51
N ALA A 623 18.72 29.67 -35.87
CA ALA A 623 19.65 28.96 -36.72
C ALA A 623 20.92 28.67 -35.93
N HIS A 624 21.20 27.39 -35.67
CA HIS A 624 22.36 26.87 -34.95
C HIS A 624 22.71 27.64 -33.66
N PRO A 625 21.75 27.88 -32.74
CA PRO A 625 22.09 28.55 -31.50
C PRO A 625 23.13 27.73 -30.73
N GLN A 626 24.21 28.40 -30.31
CA GLN A 626 25.33 27.78 -29.59
C GLN A 626 26.06 26.67 -30.38
N GLY A 627 25.93 26.64 -31.71
CA GLY A 627 26.60 25.66 -32.57
C GLY A 627 25.90 24.29 -32.64
N MET A 628 24.69 24.17 -32.11
CA MET A 628 23.92 22.93 -32.14
C MET A 628 23.35 22.66 -33.54
N PRO A 629 23.44 21.43 -34.09
CA PRO A 629 22.91 21.07 -35.41
C PRO A 629 21.37 20.89 -35.39
N ILE A 630 20.65 21.82 -34.77
CA ILE A 630 19.19 21.86 -34.68
C ILE A 630 18.71 23.29 -34.93
N ASP A 631 18.07 23.45 -36.07
CA ASP A 631 17.44 24.70 -36.54
C ASP A 631 15.94 24.68 -36.22
N ILE A 632 15.38 25.84 -35.88
CA ILE A 632 13.94 26.00 -35.65
C ILE A 632 13.39 27.09 -36.55
N ARG A 633 12.42 26.71 -37.39
CA ARG A 633 11.67 27.62 -38.25
C ARG A 633 10.26 27.76 -37.72
N THR A 634 9.91 28.97 -37.29
CA THR A 634 8.60 29.29 -36.69
C THR A 634 7.84 30.33 -37.50
N GLU A 635 6.55 30.41 -37.20
CA GLU A 635 5.53 31.35 -37.70
C GLU A 635 6.10 32.55 -38.48
N ARG A 636 6.01 32.48 -39.81
CA ARG A 636 6.31 33.57 -40.75
C ARG A 636 7.68 34.27 -40.54
N LYS A 637 8.61 33.62 -39.84
CA LYS A 637 9.96 34.11 -39.53
C LYS A 637 11.06 33.33 -40.26
N GLY A 638 10.72 32.19 -40.86
CA GLY A 638 11.62 31.37 -41.65
C GLY A 638 10.86 30.36 -42.50
N TYR A 639 11.59 29.60 -43.32
CA TYR A 639 11.03 28.55 -44.17
C TYR A 639 11.98 27.36 -44.25
N VAL A 640 11.44 26.21 -44.63
CA VAL A 640 12.20 25.02 -45.03
C VAL A 640 11.84 24.63 -46.46
N ILE A 641 12.71 23.91 -47.17
CA ILE A 641 12.33 23.31 -48.46
C ILE A 641 11.41 22.12 -48.22
N ALA A 642 10.27 22.10 -48.90
CA ALA A 642 9.23 21.11 -48.67
C ALA A 642 9.51 19.78 -49.38
N PRO A 643 9.00 18.65 -48.85
CA PRO A 643 9.01 17.34 -49.53
C PRO A 643 8.41 17.40 -50.94
N GLY A 644 8.92 16.57 -51.85
CA GLY A 644 8.57 16.58 -53.27
C GLY A 644 9.44 17.53 -54.11
N SER A 645 10.06 18.53 -53.49
CA SER A 645 11.01 19.45 -54.15
C SER A 645 12.26 18.74 -54.65
N VAL A 646 12.77 19.18 -55.80
CA VAL A 646 14.06 18.76 -56.37
C VAL A 646 14.99 19.96 -56.49
N THR A 647 16.07 19.91 -55.71
CA THR A 647 17.12 20.94 -55.64
C THR A 647 18.40 20.44 -56.31
N ASP A 648 19.41 21.31 -56.45
CA ASP A 648 20.71 20.89 -57.00
C ASP A 648 21.41 19.84 -56.11
N ALA A 649 21.08 19.82 -54.81
CA ALA A 649 21.59 18.84 -53.86
C ALA A 649 20.84 17.49 -53.90
N GLY A 650 19.66 17.43 -54.54
CA GLY A 650 18.83 16.24 -54.62
C GLY A 650 17.38 16.47 -54.22
N ARG A 651 16.65 15.36 -54.01
CA ARG A 651 15.21 15.34 -53.72
C ARG A 651 14.93 15.31 -52.22
N TYR A 652 13.96 16.11 -51.78
CA TYR A 652 13.36 16.01 -50.44
C TYR A 652 12.26 14.96 -50.45
N THR A 653 12.32 13.99 -49.55
CA THR A 653 11.46 12.78 -49.56
C THR A 653 10.82 12.55 -48.19
N VAL A 654 9.60 12.01 -48.18
CA VAL A 654 8.91 11.68 -46.92
C VAL A 654 9.56 10.43 -46.31
N ALA A 655 9.85 10.48 -45.01
CA ALA A 655 10.44 9.39 -44.24
C ALA A 655 9.52 8.85 -43.14
N ASP A 656 8.54 9.65 -42.70
CA ASP A 656 7.43 9.19 -41.87
C ASP A 656 6.18 10.00 -42.25
N ASP A 657 5.11 9.31 -42.62
CA ASP A 657 3.83 9.89 -43.02
C ASP A 657 2.82 10.00 -41.86
N ALA A 658 3.30 9.90 -40.61
CA ALA A 658 2.51 10.15 -39.42
C ALA A 658 1.84 11.55 -39.46
N LYS A 659 0.63 11.63 -38.90
CA LYS A 659 -0.05 12.92 -38.71
C LYS A 659 0.78 13.82 -37.82
N VAL A 660 0.79 15.11 -38.16
CA VAL A 660 1.55 16.14 -37.46
C VAL A 660 1.09 16.19 -36.01
N CYS A 661 2.03 15.92 -35.10
CA CYS A 661 1.74 15.86 -33.68
C CYS A 661 2.06 17.18 -32.98
N GLU A 662 1.54 17.35 -31.78
CA GLU A 662 1.95 18.44 -30.89
C GLU A 662 3.32 18.14 -30.27
N LEU A 663 4.15 19.15 -30.01
CA LEU A 663 5.38 18.95 -29.24
C LEU A 663 5.05 18.38 -27.85
N SER A 664 5.79 17.35 -27.45
CA SER A 664 5.64 16.76 -26.11
C SER A 664 6.12 17.73 -25.02
N GLY A 665 5.61 17.56 -23.79
CA GLY A 665 6.10 18.30 -22.62
C GLY A 665 7.63 18.19 -22.43
N PRO A 666 8.24 17.00 -22.53
CA PRO A 666 9.69 16.83 -22.50
C PRO A 666 10.44 17.59 -23.61
N MET A 667 9.94 17.60 -24.85
CA MET A 667 10.54 18.38 -25.94
C MET A 667 10.51 19.88 -25.64
N VAL A 668 9.40 20.40 -25.13
CA VAL A 668 9.29 21.81 -24.74
C VAL A 668 10.26 22.16 -23.62
N ALA A 669 10.40 21.29 -22.61
CA ALA A 669 11.35 21.48 -21.52
C ALA A 669 12.81 21.48 -22.03
N TRP A 670 13.15 20.56 -22.94
CA TRP A 670 14.48 20.48 -23.55
C TRP A 670 14.78 21.73 -24.40
N LEU A 671 13.83 22.15 -25.25
CA LEU A 671 13.95 23.37 -26.05
C LEU A 671 14.11 24.63 -25.17
N THR A 672 13.41 24.68 -24.04
CA THR A 672 13.54 25.76 -23.05
C THR A 672 14.94 25.78 -22.44
N ALA A 673 15.43 24.64 -21.97
CA ALA A 673 16.75 24.51 -21.35
C ALA A 673 17.90 24.89 -22.30
N HIS A 674 17.71 24.69 -23.60
CA HIS A 674 18.70 25.02 -24.63
C HIS A 674 18.47 26.38 -25.29
N GLY A 675 17.57 27.21 -24.73
CA GLY A 675 17.42 28.62 -25.11
C GLY A 675 16.54 28.89 -26.34
N TYR A 676 15.78 27.90 -26.82
CA TYR A 676 14.91 28.01 -27.99
C TYR A 676 13.52 28.61 -27.70
N VAL A 677 13.18 28.88 -26.44
CA VAL A 677 11.89 29.47 -26.03
C VAL A 677 12.06 30.93 -25.60
N ASP A 678 11.10 31.80 -25.96
CA ASP A 678 10.98 33.16 -25.42
C ASP A 678 10.23 33.11 -24.09
N THR A 679 10.84 33.57 -22.99
CA THR A 679 10.15 33.74 -21.69
C THR A 679 9.66 35.18 -21.53
N PRO A 680 8.34 35.43 -21.41
CA PRO A 680 7.84 36.66 -20.80
C PRO A 680 8.15 36.64 -19.28
N GLU A 681 8.36 37.81 -18.67
CA GLU A 681 8.53 37.95 -17.22
C GLU A 681 7.34 37.33 -16.42
N PRO A 682 7.60 36.75 -15.24
CA PRO A 682 6.60 35.97 -14.52
C PRO A 682 5.55 36.87 -13.83
N VAL A 683 4.28 36.61 -14.14
CA VAL A 683 3.12 37.09 -13.34
C VAL A 683 2.61 35.93 -12.48
N PRO A 684 2.21 36.13 -11.20
CA PRO A 684 1.89 35.04 -10.28
C PRO A 684 0.64 34.26 -10.72
N ALA A 685 0.71 32.93 -10.61
CA ALA A 685 -0.34 32.01 -11.03
C ALA A 685 -1.61 32.10 -10.17
N ALA A 686 -2.74 32.32 -10.83
CA ALA A 686 -4.07 32.03 -10.29
C ALA A 686 -4.42 30.56 -10.58
N VAL A 687 -4.73 29.81 -9.53
CA VAL A 687 -5.22 28.43 -9.61
C VAL A 687 -6.72 28.44 -9.89
N SER A 688 -7.17 27.64 -10.87
CA SER A 688 -8.57 27.24 -11.01
C SER A 688 -8.68 25.87 -11.71
N PRO A 689 -9.79 25.14 -11.48
CA PRO A 689 -9.77 23.70 -11.23
C PRO A 689 -10.04 22.82 -12.46
N ALA A 690 -9.73 21.53 -12.30
CA ALA A 690 -9.98 20.46 -13.27
C ALA A 690 -11.49 20.13 -13.43
N PRO A 691 -11.90 19.48 -14.55
CA PRO A 691 -13.30 19.31 -14.94
C PRO A 691 -14.01 18.17 -14.19
N GLN A 692 -15.33 18.34 -14.03
CA GLN A 692 -16.28 17.36 -13.49
C GLN A 692 -16.91 16.46 -14.57
N ASP A 693 -17.21 15.24 -14.12
CA ASP A 693 -18.32 14.34 -14.45
C ASP A 693 -18.46 13.65 -15.82
N SER A 694 -18.49 12.32 -15.74
CA SER A 694 -19.39 11.47 -16.53
C SER A 694 -20.08 10.47 -15.59
N ALA A 695 -21.40 10.62 -15.46
CA ALA A 695 -22.29 9.78 -14.66
C ALA A 695 -22.64 8.44 -15.33
N LEU A 696 -22.99 7.43 -14.54
CA LEU A 696 -23.74 6.23 -14.96
C LEU A 696 -25.05 6.11 -14.15
N PRO A 697 -26.12 5.50 -14.71
CA PRO A 697 -27.49 5.75 -14.30
C PRO A 697 -27.96 4.93 -13.09
N VAL A 698 -28.76 5.59 -12.24
CA VAL A 698 -29.45 5.02 -11.07
C VAL A 698 -30.88 4.63 -11.49
N GLY A 699 -31.30 3.40 -11.19
CA GLY A 699 -32.70 2.95 -11.31
C GLY A 699 -33.59 3.46 -10.16
N PRO A 700 -34.93 3.45 -10.30
CA PRO A 700 -35.81 4.42 -9.62
C PRO A 700 -36.01 4.28 -8.10
N ASP A 701 -35.56 3.21 -7.44
CA ASP A 701 -36.04 2.90 -6.07
C ASP A 701 -34.96 2.74 -4.99
N GLY A 702 -33.69 3.04 -5.25
CA GLY A 702 -32.70 3.28 -4.17
C GLY A 702 -32.44 2.13 -3.17
N VAL A 703 -32.84 0.89 -3.45
CA VAL A 703 -32.54 -0.29 -2.63
C VAL A 703 -31.38 -1.08 -3.26
N ILE A 704 -30.24 -1.15 -2.57
CA ILE A 704 -29.19 -2.14 -2.90
C ILE A 704 -29.65 -3.46 -2.31
N ALA A 705 -30.01 -4.40 -3.17
CA ALA A 705 -30.34 -5.75 -2.76
C ALA A 705 -29.06 -6.49 -2.30
N GLY A 706 -29.18 -7.32 -1.26
CA GLY A 706 -28.07 -8.14 -0.76
C GLY A 706 -27.59 -9.09 -1.85
N VAL A 707 -26.34 -8.92 -2.27
CA VAL A 707 -25.69 -9.79 -3.24
C VAL A 707 -25.09 -10.96 -2.48
N ASP A 708 -25.38 -12.18 -2.91
CA ASP A 708 -24.73 -13.38 -2.41
C ASP A 708 -23.20 -13.26 -2.65
N PRO A 709 -22.36 -13.27 -1.60
CA PRO A 709 -20.91 -13.16 -1.74
C PRO A 709 -20.25 -14.35 -2.48
N VAL A 710 -21.03 -15.40 -2.77
CA VAL A 710 -20.63 -16.64 -3.45
C VAL A 710 -20.90 -16.57 -4.96
N THR A 711 -22.07 -16.09 -5.37
CA THR A 711 -22.56 -16.19 -6.76
C THR A 711 -22.71 -14.85 -7.47
N GLY A 712 -22.75 -13.74 -6.73
CA GLY A 712 -23.09 -12.44 -7.29
C GLY A 712 -24.58 -12.27 -7.60
N GLU A 713 -25.44 -13.24 -7.24
CA GLU A 713 -26.88 -13.13 -7.44
C GLU A 713 -27.55 -12.32 -6.32
N ILE A 714 -28.59 -11.58 -6.68
CA ILE A 714 -29.41 -10.79 -5.77
C ILE A 714 -30.32 -11.74 -4.96
N LEU A 715 -30.09 -11.85 -3.66
CA LEU A 715 -30.93 -12.65 -2.77
C LEU A 715 -32.15 -11.85 -2.28
N THR A 716 -33.34 -12.40 -2.50
CA THR A 716 -34.56 -11.98 -1.80
C THR A 716 -34.58 -12.53 -0.37
N PRO A 717 -35.18 -11.82 0.61
CA PRO A 717 -34.83 -12.00 2.02
C PRO A 717 -35.41 -13.30 2.62
N PHE A 718 -34.55 -14.08 3.28
CA PHE A 718 -34.96 -15.02 4.31
C PHE A 718 -34.18 -14.77 5.61
N THR A 719 -34.94 -14.89 6.69
CA THR A 719 -34.78 -14.28 8.01
C THR A 719 -33.93 -15.12 8.97
N ARG A 720 -33.02 -14.47 9.69
CA ARG A 720 -32.57 -14.76 11.09
C ARG A 720 -31.75 -13.52 11.51
N GLY A 721 -32.06 -12.72 12.52
CA GLY A 721 -32.99 -12.82 13.64
C GLY A 721 -32.21 -12.43 14.90
N TYR A 722 -32.09 -11.13 15.21
CA TYR A 722 -31.97 -10.59 16.58
C TYR A 722 -32.26 -9.07 16.59
N SER A 723 -33.21 -8.71 17.46
CA SER A 723 -33.65 -7.42 18.00
C SER A 723 -34.06 -6.27 17.08
N ASP A 724 -35.35 -5.96 17.14
CA ASP A 724 -36.03 -4.76 16.71
C ASP A 724 -35.36 -3.46 17.17
N ASN A 725 -34.88 -2.66 16.22
CA ASN A 725 -35.04 -1.20 16.27
C ASN A 725 -35.05 -0.63 14.83
N PRO A 726 -36.23 -0.48 14.20
CA PRO A 726 -36.33 0.05 12.86
C PRO A 726 -36.24 1.57 12.95
N LEU A 727 -35.02 2.11 12.82
CA LEU A 727 -34.67 3.46 12.31
C LEU A 727 -33.21 3.81 12.68
N SER A 728 -32.46 4.30 11.69
CA SER A 728 -31.20 5.07 11.79
C SER A 728 -29.87 4.32 11.92
N ALA A 729 -28.91 4.69 11.06
CA ALA A 729 -27.53 5.02 11.45
C ALA A 729 -26.72 5.46 10.21
N ASN A 730 -26.87 6.73 9.81
CA ASN A 730 -25.88 7.59 9.12
C ASN A 730 -26.53 8.77 8.36
N ARG A 731 -27.66 9.29 8.86
CA ARG A 731 -28.25 10.55 8.43
C ARG A 731 -28.71 11.35 9.65
N GLY A 732 -28.60 12.68 9.58
CA GLY A 732 -29.02 13.60 10.65
C GLY A 732 -28.43 13.24 12.03
N GLU A 733 -29.31 13.04 13.00
CA GLU A 733 -28.99 12.79 14.42
C GLU A 733 -28.18 11.51 14.67
N ALA A 734 -28.19 10.54 13.74
CA ALA A 734 -27.50 9.25 13.91
C ALA A 734 -26.09 9.18 13.31
N ILE A 735 -25.55 10.29 12.77
CA ILE A 735 -24.12 10.36 12.37
C ILE A 735 -23.22 10.34 13.61
N ARG A 736 -22.18 9.49 13.64
CA ARG A 736 -21.08 9.59 14.63
C ARG A 736 -20.12 10.73 14.26
N LEU A 737 -19.85 11.63 15.20
CA LEU A 737 -18.95 12.78 15.02
C LEU A 737 -17.63 12.52 15.75
N ASN A 738 -16.51 12.54 15.02
CA ASN A 738 -15.15 12.43 15.58
C ASN A 738 -14.40 13.74 15.35
N PRO A 739 -14.55 14.75 16.23
CA PRO A 739 -13.87 16.03 16.07
C PRO A 739 -12.34 15.89 16.22
N PRO A 740 -11.55 16.63 15.44
CA PRO A 740 -10.10 16.63 15.55
C PRO A 740 -9.63 17.19 16.90
N VAL A 741 -8.59 16.58 17.50
CA VAL A 741 -8.02 17.01 18.79
C VAL A 741 -7.34 18.38 18.65
N GLN A 742 -7.70 19.35 19.51
CA GLN A 742 -7.11 20.69 19.51
C GLN A 742 -6.49 21.06 20.88
N SER A 743 -5.33 21.70 20.84
CA SER A 743 -4.61 22.29 21.98
C SER A 743 -4.68 23.83 21.96
N PRO A 744 -4.57 24.54 23.09
CA PRO A 744 -4.58 26.01 23.11
C PRO A 744 -3.50 26.60 22.20
N GLY A 745 -3.89 27.47 21.25
CA GLY A 745 -2.99 28.13 20.29
C GLY A 745 -2.80 27.44 18.94
N MET A 746 -3.49 26.31 18.66
CA MET A 746 -3.47 25.68 17.34
C MET A 746 -4.34 26.43 16.32
N THR A 747 -3.96 26.34 15.03
CA THR A 747 -4.72 26.93 13.92
C THR A 747 -6.11 26.29 13.79
N HIS A 748 -7.11 27.09 13.45
CA HIS A 748 -8.52 26.66 13.28
C HIS A 748 -8.78 25.78 12.05
N GLN A 749 -7.76 25.57 11.21
CA GLN A 749 -7.86 24.87 9.92
C GLN A 749 -8.38 23.41 10.01
N PRO A 750 -7.94 22.56 10.96
CA PRO A 750 -8.41 21.17 11.03
C PRO A 750 -9.91 21.05 11.34
N VAL A 751 -10.45 21.94 12.20
CA VAL A 751 -11.87 21.96 12.54
C VAL A 751 -12.69 22.51 11.37
N LEU A 752 -12.16 23.47 10.62
CA LEU A 752 -12.77 23.98 9.39
C LEU A 752 -12.89 22.90 8.32
N GLU A 753 -11.81 22.15 8.06
CA GLU A 753 -11.78 21.08 7.07
C GLU A 753 -12.67 19.90 7.47
N TRP A 754 -12.66 19.54 8.75
CA TRP A 754 -13.55 18.51 9.29
C TRP A 754 -15.03 18.89 9.18
N SER A 755 -15.39 20.12 9.57
CA SER A 755 -16.76 20.63 9.46
C SER A 755 -17.22 20.72 8.00
N TYR A 756 -16.33 21.18 7.10
CA TYR A 756 -16.61 21.23 5.67
C TYR A 756 -16.85 19.84 5.08
N GLY A 757 -16.05 18.82 5.43
CA GLY A 757 -16.25 17.46 4.94
C GLY A 757 -17.61 16.86 5.31
N LEU A 758 -18.11 17.14 6.52
CA LEU A 758 -19.44 16.69 6.96
C LEU A 758 -20.58 17.42 6.23
N LEU A 759 -20.45 18.74 6.04
CA LEU A 759 -21.45 19.56 5.35
C LEU A 759 -21.45 19.30 3.84
N GLN A 760 -20.29 19.04 3.25
CA GLN A 760 -20.15 18.64 1.85
C GLN A 760 -20.84 17.28 1.61
N ARG A 761 -20.68 16.34 2.54
CA ARG A 761 -21.42 15.06 2.50
C ARG A 761 -22.94 15.25 2.64
N ALA A 762 -23.39 16.17 3.49
CA ALA A 762 -24.81 16.51 3.61
C ALA A 762 -25.37 17.08 2.30
N ARG A 763 -24.59 17.90 1.59
CA ARG A 763 -24.93 18.42 0.26
C ARG A 763 -24.98 17.31 -0.79
N GLU A 764 -23.95 16.47 -0.86
CA GLU A 764 -23.87 15.36 -1.83
C GLU A 764 -25.01 14.35 -1.66
N GLN A 765 -25.51 14.20 -0.44
CA GLN A 765 -26.63 13.31 -0.11
C GLN A 765 -27.99 14.02 -0.08
N ALA A 766 -28.05 15.29 -0.51
CA ALA A 766 -29.27 16.10 -0.56
C ALA A 766 -30.07 16.10 0.75
N TRP A 767 -29.39 16.29 1.88
CA TRP A 767 -30.03 16.36 3.20
C TRP A 767 -31.04 17.50 3.28
N THR A 768 -32.13 17.27 4.02
CA THR A 768 -33.15 18.29 4.25
C THR A 768 -32.65 19.40 5.17
N GLN A 769 -33.26 20.58 5.10
CA GLN A 769 -32.88 21.72 5.95
C GLN A 769 -32.87 21.38 7.46
N PRO A 770 -33.86 20.64 8.02
CA PRO A 770 -33.80 20.21 9.42
C PRO A 770 -32.63 19.27 9.74
N GLU A 771 -32.23 18.40 8.81
CA GLU A 771 -31.08 17.49 9.01
C GLU A 771 -29.75 18.24 8.98
N VAL A 772 -29.63 19.27 8.13
CA VAL A 772 -28.49 20.18 8.10
C VAL A 772 -28.42 20.99 9.39
N ASP A 773 -29.54 21.50 9.88
CA ASP A 773 -29.60 22.28 11.12
C ASP A 773 -29.26 21.42 12.35
N ALA A 774 -29.75 20.18 12.39
CA ALA A 774 -29.38 19.21 13.43
C ALA A 774 -27.88 18.87 13.39
N LEU A 775 -27.29 18.71 12.20
CA LEU A 775 -25.86 18.49 12.06
C LEU A 775 -25.02 19.69 12.53
N VAL A 776 -25.43 20.91 12.15
CA VAL A 776 -24.76 22.15 12.57
C VAL A 776 -24.78 22.30 14.09
N GLN A 777 -25.93 22.10 14.73
CA GLN A 777 -26.05 22.18 16.17
C GLN A 777 -25.13 21.15 16.86
N ARG A 778 -25.10 19.91 16.36
CA ARG A 778 -24.24 18.85 16.91
C ARG A 778 -22.75 19.11 16.70
N ILE A 779 -22.36 19.77 15.60
CA ILE A 779 -20.98 20.22 15.41
C ILE A 779 -20.61 21.24 16.48
N LEU A 780 -21.47 22.24 16.73
CA LEU A 780 -21.24 23.25 17.78
C LEU A 780 -21.10 22.61 19.17
N ASP A 781 -21.96 21.63 19.49
CA ASP A 781 -21.98 20.97 20.80
C ASP A 781 -20.75 20.05 21.05
N ASN A 782 -20.08 19.58 19.98
CA ASN A 782 -18.95 18.65 20.06
C ASN A 782 -17.57 19.32 19.99
N VAL A 783 -17.50 20.64 19.75
CA VAL A 783 -16.24 21.40 19.87
C VAL A 783 -15.95 21.65 21.35
N ARG A 784 -14.73 21.31 21.81
CA ARG A 784 -14.38 21.26 23.24
C ARG A 784 -14.57 22.61 23.97
N PRO A 785 -14.88 22.62 25.29
CA PRO A 785 -15.14 23.83 26.10
C PRO A 785 -14.00 24.86 26.23
N GLY A 786 -12.81 24.57 25.70
CA GLY A 786 -11.64 25.46 25.76
C GLY A 786 -11.46 26.36 24.53
N HIS A 787 -12.40 26.31 23.57
CA HIS A 787 -12.39 27.09 22.33
C HIS A 787 -13.34 28.29 22.42
N ASP A 788 -13.00 29.43 21.81
CA ASP A 788 -13.89 30.60 21.79
C ASP A 788 -15.17 30.25 20.99
N PRO A 789 -16.37 30.30 21.62
CA PRO A 789 -17.63 30.02 20.95
C PRO A 789 -17.88 30.89 19.70
N GLN A 790 -17.32 32.10 19.66
CA GLN A 790 -17.43 33.00 18.51
C GLN A 790 -16.60 32.49 17.33
N ASP A 791 -15.37 32.03 17.57
CA ASP A 791 -14.50 31.49 16.52
C ASP A 791 -15.03 30.16 15.98
N THR A 792 -15.54 29.29 16.85
CA THR A 792 -16.22 28.04 16.44
C THR A 792 -17.39 28.34 15.49
N SER A 793 -18.20 29.34 15.82
CA SER A 793 -19.33 29.75 14.97
C SER A 793 -18.89 30.32 13.62
N LEU A 794 -17.77 31.06 13.57
CA LEU A 794 -17.21 31.59 12.32
C LEU A 794 -16.65 30.48 11.42
N ILE A 795 -16.04 29.45 12.01
CA ILE A 795 -15.52 28.28 11.29
C ILE A 795 -16.65 27.49 10.65
N VAL A 796 -17.70 27.18 11.42
CA VAL A 796 -18.86 26.44 10.92
C VAL A 796 -19.57 27.23 9.81
N ARG A 797 -19.65 28.56 9.93
CA ARG A 797 -20.15 29.42 8.85
C ARG A 797 -19.28 29.34 7.59
N GLY A 798 -17.95 29.45 7.73
CA GLY A 798 -17.04 29.34 6.59
C GLY A 798 -17.15 27.98 5.89
N ALA A 799 -17.38 26.91 6.64
CA ALA A 799 -17.63 25.57 6.10
C ALA A 799 -18.99 25.47 5.38
N LEU A 800 -20.06 26.07 5.92
CA LEU A 800 -21.38 26.16 5.27
C LEU A 800 -21.32 26.93 3.96
N ASP A 801 -20.67 28.10 3.95
CA ASP A 801 -20.49 28.93 2.75
C ASP A 801 -19.70 28.18 1.67
N LYS A 802 -18.63 27.48 2.06
CA LYS A 802 -17.80 26.67 1.15
C LYS A 802 -18.55 25.44 0.61
N ALA A 803 -19.41 24.83 1.43
CA ALA A 803 -20.29 23.73 1.01
C ALA A 803 -21.53 24.22 0.26
N GLY A 804 -21.80 25.53 0.23
CA GLY A 804 -23.01 26.12 -0.36
C GLY A 804 -24.31 25.64 0.29
N LEU A 805 -24.30 25.41 1.60
CA LEU A 805 -25.47 25.07 2.41
C LEU A 805 -25.82 26.24 3.34
N SER A 806 -27.11 26.44 3.62
CA SER A 806 -27.57 27.39 4.63
C SER A 806 -28.00 26.67 5.90
N THR A 807 -27.93 27.35 7.05
CA THR A 807 -28.49 26.86 8.32
C THR A 807 -29.45 27.88 8.91
N THR A 808 -30.48 27.39 9.61
CA THR A 808 -31.38 28.22 10.44
C THR A 808 -30.86 28.39 11.87
N ILE A 809 -29.83 27.63 12.27
CA ILE A 809 -29.17 27.77 13.57
C ILE A 809 -28.49 29.15 13.65
N PRO A 810 -28.78 29.98 14.68
CA PRO A 810 -28.26 31.33 14.79
C PRO A 810 -26.76 31.32 15.09
N LEU A 811 -25.95 31.57 14.06
CA LEU A 811 -24.51 31.84 14.22
C LEU A 811 -24.31 33.37 14.37
N PRO A 812 -23.51 33.88 15.32
CA PRO A 812 -23.25 35.33 15.48
C PRO A 812 -22.67 35.94 14.20
N ARG A 813 -23.16 37.10 13.75
CA ARG A 813 -22.52 37.88 12.66
C ARG A 813 -21.30 38.60 13.22
N ARG A 814 -20.23 38.67 12.41
CA ARG A 814 -19.04 39.45 12.74
C ARG A 814 -19.40 40.91 12.97
#